data_AF-A0AAV5DV03-F1
#
_entry.id   AF-A0AAV5DV03-F1
#
_cell.length_a   1.000
_cell.length_b   1.000
_cell.length_c   1.000
_cell.angle_alpha   90.00
_cell.angle_beta   90.00
_cell.angle_gamma   90.00
#
_symmetry.space_group_name_H-M   'P 1'
#
loop_
_entity.id
_entity.type
_entity.pdbx_description
1 polymer ?
#
loop_
_entity_poly.entity_id
_entity_poly.type
_entity_poly.pdbx_seq_one_letter_code
_entity_poly.pdbx_strand_id
1 'polypeptide(L)'
;MARAERGIFVFSTASCLQFCLVTLSLLSATGAVSAATAPPLKFGINYGQIANNLPEPTQVSGLLQSLNVNRVKLYDADPAVLTAFSGTGVEFIVSNGDLTNLSDARSARAWVSQHVQPFLPSTRVTCVVVGNEVLAPGGDPAAMQSLLPAMQAVHQAVADLGLGAQVSVSTAHSADVLAASYPPSSGAFREDLAPYVRPVLDFLAQAGSPFLLNAYPFFAYKASPDTVSLPYVLFEPNPGVLDPATNLTYDNMLYAQIDAVYAAMKAVGHDDDIAVKISETGWPSKGDEDEVGATVQNAALYNGNLMKRIATGQGTPLKPDVPVDVFVFALFNEDMKPGPASERNYGLFYPNGTPVYNLGFDGTSFSQSPTSTFSSSSRQTKASKIFLYPLQVDWIEGYCNFRASRRNSTSASGPTVSGSLCSGAAARDDDSPPSPPPPGRPHLAAMAVRATVSRFPAVPDDLEACALQWGVFVTPFAATDERGQPPATGAFGDLVPRCESCWAYFNSYCDLERWGWTCCLCGALNGFRRRHGAPVPAPRRVSRAQLLLLDDAGDGVQARPVYVAAVDLACSEEFLELIKSALLAALEALIPDSLFGLMTFSHKIGLYDLQGPIPVVKNVFVPPDLEEDGLPVPLEDAMPLLSFLAPVDTCKDRIAAALETLRPTSSWERGAASGQEEDTVLLGGRGFGTAMTALIDYLSSEYGSTFALDTRRYGEQYASKGVDADLALLPEQIPFYRDLAAVAVQGGVCIGLFAVTDEYTDLASLKFLYFEPGNSYGHFFPDPQYENVQHIICCDSFATYAYDFDFAHNDGFSRHTDPAVIQIAFQYSVVEPVEETSGNEKQSSASSLDPSSLAKAIYPLLISFSSPDKQAFPRHTLSRAALIMSESPIFLLDAFTNLVVYYSSTADPSIPFPPPHDCLLRTTVNRLKQDRCITPKLTFIHGGKDDSTLFESYLIEEQDVDGSGFTTGSGFVAFRETVRNVAVEIIHEESGS
;
A
#
# COMPACT_ATOMS: atom_id res chain seq x y z
N MET A 1 -23.60 -42.28 48.45
CA MET A 1 -23.08 -41.01 48.99
C MET A 1 -23.37 -39.94 47.93
N ALA A 2 -24.60 -39.46 47.75
CA ALA A 2 -25.44 -38.56 48.55
C ALA A 2 -24.98 -37.08 48.56
N ARG A 3 -25.75 -36.25 47.82
CA ARG A 3 -26.14 -34.81 47.97
C ARG A 3 -25.04 -33.74 48.14
N ALA A 4 -25.03 -32.62 47.39
CA ALA A 4 -26.02 -31.55 47.13
C ALA A 4 -26.34 -30.65 48.36
N GLU A 5 -26.23 -29.32 48.17
CA GLU A 5 -26.87 -28.14 48.83
C GLU A 5 -25.87 -26.95 48.84
N ARG A 6 -26.08 -25.72 48.32
CA ARG A 6 -27.13 -24.67 48.30
C ARG A 6 -27.46 -24.00 49.66
N GLY A 7 -27.40 -22.65 49.69
CA GLY A 7 -28.01 -21.70 50.65
C GLY A 7 -27.01 -20.63 51.13
N ILE A 8 -26.99 -19.35 50.72
CA ILE A 8 -27.93 -18.20 50.85
C ILE A 8 -28.29 -17.83 52.31
N PHE A 9 -27.99 -16.58 52.73
CA PHE A 9 -28.76 -15.57 53.53
C PHE A 9 -27.74 -14.45 53.97
N VAL A 10 -27.79 -13.13 53.67
CA VAL A 10 -28.78 -12.02 53.75
C VAL A 10 -28.61 -11.12 55.01
N PHE A 11 -28.20 -9.84 54.76
CA PHE A 11 -28.44 -8.57 55.52
C PHE A 11 -27.77 -8.35 56.91
N SER A 12 -27.43 -7.16 57.45
CA SER A 12 -27.62 -5.73 57.14
C SER A 12 -26.73 -4.85 58.08
N THR A 13 -26.28 -3.69 57.58
CA THR A 13 -26.09 -2.36 58.22
C THR A 13 -25.47 -2.19 59.63
N ALA A 14 -24.43 -1.36 59.75
CA ALA A 14 -24.49 -0.04 60.42
C ALA A 14 -23.09 0.62 60.58
N SER A 15 -22.92 1.72 59.85
CA SER A 15 -22.24 2.99 60.14
C SER A 15 -21.18 3.13 61.26
N CYS A 16 -20.01 3.59 60.81
CA CYS A 16 -19.36 4.84 61.21
C CYS A 16 -18.65 5.02 62.57
N LEU A 17 -17.40 5.48 62.40
CA LEU A 17 -16.72 6.57 63.08
C LEU A 17 -15.90 6.29 64.37
N GLN A 18 -14.72 6.92 64.35
CA GLN A 18 -13.73 7.12 65.43
C GLN A 18 -12.91 5.90 65.88
N PHE A 19 -11.73 5.71 65.27
CA PHE A 19 -10.41 5.86 65.96
C PHE A 19 -9.23 5.48 65.01
N CYS A 20 -9.11 6.14 63.86
CA CYS A 20 -7.97 6.01 62.94
C CYS A 20 -6.81 6.99 63.23
N LEU A 21 -6.37 7.16 64.49
CA LEU A 21 -5.42 8.26 64.81
C LEU A 21 -4.13 7.92 65.59
N VAL A 22 -3.69 6.66 65.74
CA VAL A 22 -2.40 6.40 66.44
C VAL A 22 -1.52 5.32 65.78
N THR A 23 -1.71 4.98 64.50
CA THR A 23 -0.79 4.08 63.78
C THR A 23 -0.18 4.74 62.55
N LEU A 24 0.29 5.98 62.70
CA LEU A 24 1.07 6.69 61.67
C LEU A 24 2.22 7.45 62.34
N SER A 25 3.26 6.75 62.79
CA SER A 25 4.48 7.41 63.31
C SER A 25 5.79 6.63 63.17
N LEU A 26 5.84 5.45 62.56
CA LEU A 26 7.12 4.74 62.34
C LEU A 26 7.10 3.94 61.04
N LEU A 27 7.18 4.62 59.90
CA LEU A 27 7.76 4.06 58.67
C LEU A 27 8.30 5.23 57.85
N SER A 28 9.40 5.81 58.32
CA SER A 28 10.20 6.81 57.63
C SER A 28 11.55 6.18 57.36
N ALA A 29 11.75 5.65 56.15
CA ALA A 29 13.04 5.44 55.45
C ALA A 29 13.00 4.26 54.47
N THR A 30 12.24 4.39 53.38
CA THR A 30 12.61 3.82 52.09
C THR A 30 12.19 4.83 51.04
N GLY A 31 13.15 5.60 50.54
CA GLY A 31 12.92 6.56 49.46
C GLY A 31 12.50 5.81 48.21
N ALA A 32 11.21 5.88 47.88
CA ALA A 32 10.76 5.66 46.51
C ALA A 32 11.43 6.75 45.66
N VAL A 33 12.24 6.33 44.70
CA VAL A 33 12.66 7.20 43.61
C VAL A 33 11.38 7.53 42.85
N SER A 34 10.78 8.69 43.17
CA SER A 34 9.75 9.28 42.34
C SER A 34 10.45 9.63 41.03
N ALA A 35 10.22 8.84 39.98
CA ALA A 35 10.43 9.35 38.64
C ALA A 35 9.59 10.63 38.55
N ALA A 36 10.27 11.76 38.35
CA ALA A 36 9.59 13.02 38.10
C ALA A 36 8.96 12.90 36.71
N THR A 37 7.73 12.39 36.66
CA THR A 37 6.90 12.47 35.46
C THR A 37 6.69 13.96 35.18
N ALA A 38 7.04 14.41 33.98
CA ALA A 38 6.60 15.71 33.50
C ALA A 38 5.07 15.80 33.68
N PRO A 39 4.52 16.97 34.07
CA PRO A 39 3.07 17.10 34.19
C PRO A 39 2.41 16.70 32.86
N PRO A 40 1.32 15.91 32.89
CA PRO A 40 0.58 15.50 31.69
C PRO A 40 0.23 16.72 30.85
N LEU A 41 0.32 16.59 29.52
CA LEU A 41 -0.20 17.60 28.62
C LEU A 41 -1.70 17.74 28.92
N LYS A 42 -2.13 18.94 29.31
CA LYS A 42 -3.48 19.20 29.83
C LYS A 42 -4.54 19.26 28.74
N PHE A 43 -4.27 18.86 27.50
CA PHE A 43 -5.24 18.84 26.41
C PHE A 43 -5.64 17.40 26.05
N GLY A 44 -6.80 17.25 25.43
CA GLY A 44 -7.21 16.00 24.78
C GLY A 44 -6.91 16.03 23.27
N ILE A 45 -6.96 14.87 22.63
CA ILE A 45 -6.74 14.77 21.18
C ILE A 45 -7.87 13.99 20.53
N ASN A 46 -8.31 14.44 19.36
CA ASN A 46 -9.26 13.69 18.54
C ASN A 46 -8.50 12.62 17.76
N TYR A 47 -8.89 11.37 17.95
CA TYR A 47 -8.37 10.24 17.19
C TYR A 47 -9.43 9.83 16.17
N GLY A 48 -9.37 10.47 15.00
CA GLY A 48 -10.17 10.12 13.84
C GLY A 48 -9.63 8.86 13.16
N GLN A 49 -10.54 8.11 12.54
CA GLN A 49 -10.27 6.82 11.91
C GLN A 49 -10.74 6.75 10.46
N ILE A 50 -11.06 7.89 9.82
CA ILE A 50 -11.48 7.91 8.41
C ILE A 50 -10.23 7.87 7.52
N ALA A 51 -9.50 6.77 7.61
CA ALA A 51 -8.26 6.52 6.89
C ALA A 51 -7.93 5.03 6.89
N ASN A 52 -7.26 4.54 5.84
CA ASN A 52 -6.87 3.13 5.69
C ASN A 52 -5.36 2.90 5.93
N ASN A 53 -4.65 3.92 6.40
CA ASN A 53 -3.19 3.93 6.56
C ASN A 53 -2.74 4.22 8.01
N LEU A 54 -3.68 4.29 8.97
CA LEU A 54 -3.40 4.59 10.37
C LEU A 54 -2.65 3.44 11.07
N PRO A 55 -1.80 3.73 12.08
CA PRO A 55 -1.18 2.69 12.89
C PRO A 55 -2.21 1.87 13.65
N GLU A 56 -1.83 0.63 13.94
CA GLU A 56 -2.56 -0.22 14.87
C GLU A 56 -2.77 0.47 16.23
N PRO A 57 -3.95 0.33 16.88
CA PRO A 57 -4.27 1.04 18.11
C PRO A 57 -3.26 0.84 19.26
N THR A 58 -2.56 -0.29 19.28
CA THR A 58 -1.47 -0.57 20.25
C THR A 58 -0.25 0.32 20.03
N GLN A 59 0.10 0.63 18.78
CA GLN A 59 1.16 1.57 18.44
C GLN A 59 0.73 3.00 18.77
N VAL A 60 -0.53 3.34 18.49
CA VAL A 60 -1.11 4.65 18.85
C VAL A 60 -1.11 4.86 20.36
N SER A 61 -1.39 3.83 21.14
CA SER A 61 -1.27 3.85 22.61
C SER A 61 0.15 4.20 23.07
N GLY A 62 1.17 3.59 22.45
CA GLY A 62 2.57 3.95 22.70
C GLY A 62 2.92 5.39 22.30
N LEU A 63 2.42 5.85 21.15
CA LEU A 63 2.59 7.23 20.70
C LEU A 63 2.00 8.22 21.70
N LEU A 64 0.73 8.08 22.07
CA LEU A 64 0.06 9.00 23.00
C LEU A 64 0.69 9.01 24.40
N GLN A 65 1.19 7.86 24.87
CA GLN A 65 1.98 7.80 26.09
C GLN A 65 3.28 8.61 25.98
N SER A 66 3.97 8.55 24.83
CA SER A 66 5.16 9.37 24.59
C SER A 66 4.84 10.87 24.54
N LEU A 67 3.62 11.22 24.10
CA LEU A 67 3.09 12.58 24.17
C LEU A 67 2.57 13.00 25.53
N ASN A 68 2.55 12.12 26.52
CA ASN A 68 1.97 12.42 27.83
C ASN A 68 0.53 12.95 27.69
N VAL A 69 -0.17 12.53 26.62
CA VAL A 69 -1.58 12.83 26.34
C VAL A 69 -2.41 11.80 27.07
N ASN A 70 -3.31 12.26 27.92
CA ASN A 70 -4.10 11.41 28.79
C ASN A 70 -5.60 11.47 28.51
N ARG A 71 -6.02 12.14 27.43
CA ARG A 71 -7.43 12.29 27.04
C ARG A 71 -7.58 12.16 25.55
N VAL A 72 -8.48 11.29 25.11
CA VAL A 72 -8.73 10.98 23.69
C VAL A 72 -10.23 11.05 23.42
N LYS A 73 -10.61 11.64 22.29
CA LYS A 73 -11.98 11.58 21.78
C LYS A 73 -12.01 10.73 20.51
N LEU A 74 -12.92 9.76 20.48
CA LEU A 74 -13.26 8.93 19.34
C LEU A 74 -14.60 9.35 18.75
N TYR A 75 -14.76 9.15 17.45
CA TYR A 75 -16.01 9.41 16.72
C TYR A 75 -16.96 8.20 16.70
N ASP A 76 -16.52 7.09 17.29
CA ASP A 76 -17.26 5.86 17.53
C ASP A 76 -16.96 5.32 18.94
N ALA A 77 -17.23 4.03 19.15
CA ALA A 77 -16.83 3.27 20.33
C ALA A 77 -16.08 2.00 19.92
N ASP A 78 -15.06 2.12 19.07
CA ASP A 78 -14.28 0.99 18.57
C ASP A 78 -13.69 0.13 19.71
N PRO A 79 -14.08 -1.16 19.82
CA PRO A 79 -13.59 -2.05 20.86
C PRO A 79 -12.08 -2.32 20.74
N ALA A 80 -11.49 -2.27 19.56
CA ALA A 80 -10.06 -2.51 19.35
C ALA A 80 -9.23 -1.39 19.99
N VAL A 81 -9.59 -0.12 19.75
CA VAL A 81 -8.97 1.02 20.42
C VAL A 81 -9.19 0.97 21.92
N LEU A 82 -10.44 0.83 22.38
CA LEU A 82 -10.71 0.83 23.83
C LEU A 82 -9.97 -0.29 24.55
N THR A 83 -9.77 -1.45 23.91
CA THR A 83 -8.97 -2.56 24.46
C THR A 83 -7.48 -2.24 24.48
N ALA A 84 -6.92 -1.65 23.42
CA ALA A 84 -5.51 -1.32 23.33
C ALA A 84 -5.04 -0.31 24.39
N PHE A 85 -5.96 0.50 24.91
CA PHE A 85 -5.70 1.47 25.97
C PHE A 85 -6.06 0.98 27.38
N SER A 86 -6.42 -0.30 27.54
CA SER A 86 -6.72 -0.89 28.84
C SER A 86 -5.54 -0.77 29.82
N GLY A 87 -5.79 -0.17 30.98
CA GLY A 87 -4.81 0.01 32.05
C GLY A 87 -3.81 1.14 31.86
N THR A 88 -3.92 1.92 30.77
CA THR A 88 -3.02 3.05 30.48
C THR A 88 -3.33 4.31 31.29
N GLY A 89 -4.56 4.41 31.81
CA GLY A 89 -5.06 5.58 32.54
C GLY A 89 -5.58 6.71 31.65
N VAL A 90 -5.51 6.57 30.33
CA VAL A 90 -6.08 7.51 29.35
C VAL A 90 -7.61 7.54 29.48
N GLU A 91 -8.17 8.75 29.48
CA GLU A 91 -9.61 8.99 29.47
C GLU A 91 -10.14 9.05 28.03
N PHE A 92 -11.29 8.40 27.80
CA PHE A 92 -11.94 8.36 26.50
C PHE A 92 -13.28 9.10 26.53
N ILE A 93 -13.48 9.91 25.51
CA ILE A 93 -14.80 10.32 25.04
C ILE A 93 -15.11 9.46 23.82
N VAL A 94 -16.26 8.79 23.81
CA VAL A 94 -16.74 7.97 22.68
C VAL A 94 -17.98 8.58 22.08
N SER A 95 -18.24 8.34 20.81
CA SER A 95 -19.38 8.94 20.12
C SER A 95 -20.27 7.91 19.43
N ASN A 96 -21.52 8.28 19.15
CA ASN A 96 -22.40 7.49 18.29
C ASN A 96 -23.35 8.43 17.54
N GLY A 97 -23.38 8.30 16.20
CA GLY A 97 -24.19 9.11 15.29
C GLY A 97 -25.59 8.56 14.97
N ASP A 98 -25.93 7.33 15.36
CA ASP A 98 -27.23 6.69 15.05
C ASP A 98 -28.35 7.18 15.98
N LEU A 99 -28.78 8.44 15.79
CA LEU A 99 -29.78 9.11 16.62
C LEU A 99 -31.13 8.39 16.61
N THR A 100 -31.51 7.81 15.47
CA THR A 100 -32.79 7.12 15.29
C THR A 100 -32.88 5.90 16.19
N ASN A 101 -31.83 5.07 16.18
CA ASN A 101 -31.78 3.87 16.99
C ASN A 101 -31.55 4.20 18.49
N LEU A 102 -30.69 5.18 18.78
CA LEU A 102 -30.44 5.61 20.16
C LEU A 102 -31.65 6.26 20.82
N SER A 103 -32.63 6.75 20.05
CA SER A 103 -33.89 7.26 20.61
C SER A 103 -34.77 6.15 21.23
N ASP A 104 -34.57 4.88 20.87
CA ASP A 104 -35.22 3.76 21.54
C ASP A 104 -34.44 3.34 22.81
N ALA A 105 -35.13 3.32 23.95
CA ALA A 105 -34.50 3.03 25.24
C ALA A 105 -33.87 1.63 25.34
N ARG A 106 -34.40 0.62 24.64
CA ARG A 106 -33.81 -0.73 24.65
C ARG A 106 -32.55 -0.76 23.80
N SER A 107 -32.58 -0.14 22.63
CA SER A 107 -31.40 0.01 21.76
C SER A 107 -30.30 0.81 22.44
N ALA A 108 -30.60 1.97 23.03
CA ALA A 108 -29.63 2.76 23.79
C ALA A 108 -29.00 1.95 24.94
N ARG A 109 -29.82 1.20 25.70
CA ARG A 109 -29.32 0.32 26.76
C ARG A 109 -28.42 -0.79 26.24
N ALA A 110 -28.82 -1.44 25.14
CA ALA A 110 -28.01 -2.48 24.51
C ALA A 110 -26.67 -1.91 24.04
N TRP A 111 -26.68 -0.74 23.40
CA TRP A 111 -25.48 -0.07 22.92
C TRP A 111 -24.52 0.26 24.06
N VAL A 112 -24.98 0.89 25.15
CA VAL A 112 -24.13 1.21 26.31
C VAL A 112 -23.57 -0.06 26.96
N SER A 113 -24.39 -1.12 27.08
CA SER A 113 -23.96 -2.38 27.69
C SER A 113 -22.94 -3.15 26.84
N GLN A 114 -22.96 -2.98 25.52
CA GLN A 114 -22.06 -3.65 24.59
C GLN A 114 -20.78 -2.85 24.30
N HIS A 115 -20.87 -1.53 24.17
CA HIS A 115 -19.78 -0.69 23.66
C HIS A 115 -19.10 0.18 24.72
N VAL A 116 -19.70 0.36 25.90
CA VAL A 116 -19.14 1.21 26.98
C VAL A 116 -18.84 0.38 28.22
N GLN A 117 -19.84 -0.35 28.72
CA GLN A 117 -19.75 -1.10 29.97
C GLN A 117 -18.59 -2.12 30.04
N PRO A 118 -18.27 -2.91 28.99
CA PRO A 118 -17.25 -3.96 29.09
C PRO A 118 -15.83 -3.43 29.28
N PHE A 119 -15.56 -2.18 28.89
CA PHE A 119 -14.24 -1.58 28.97
C PHE A 119 -13.97 -0.93 30.34
N LEU A 120 -15.02 -0.68 31.12
CA LEU A 120 -14.89 -0.10 32.46
C LEU A 120 -14.61 -1.20 33.51
N PRO A 121 -13.69 -0.98 34.47
CA PRO A 121 -12.94 0.27 34.71
C PRO A 121 -11.56 0.32 34.03
N SER A 122 -11.18 -0.72 33.28
CA SER A 122 -9.82 -0.85 32.73
C SER A 122 -9.46 0.27 31.75
N THR A 123 -10.41 0.73 30.95
CA THR A 123 -10.31 1.89 30.04
C THR A 123 -11.30 2.94 30.50
N ARG A 124 -10.83 4.16 30.79
CA ARG A 124 -11.64 5.19 31.47
C ARG A 124 -12.50 5.96 30.47
N VAL A 125 -13.65 5.42 30.10
CA VAL A 125 -14.65 6.17 29.34
C VAL A 125 -15.34 7.18 30.28
N THR A 126 -15.26 8.48 29.97
CA THR A 126 -15.77 9.57 30.81
C THR A 126 -16.98 10.28 30.23
N CYS A 127 -17.17 10.23 28.90
CA CYS A 127 -18.31 10.85 28.24
C CYS A 127 -18.74 10.07 26.99
N VAL A 128 -20.05 9.96 26.79
CA VAL A 128 -20.67 9.53 25.53
C VAL A 128 -21.23 10.76 24.82
N VAL A 129 -20.82 10.96 23.56
CA VAL A 129 -21.29 12.04 22.70
C VAL A 129 -22.31 11.49 21.71
N VAL A 130 -23.54 11.99 21.79
CA VAL A 130 -24.65 11.57 20.93
C VAL A 130 -24.75 12.53 19.75
N GLY A 131 -24.37 12.06 18.56
CA GLY A 131 -24.25 12.86 17.34
C GLY A 131 -23.07 13.82 17.31
N ASN A 132 -22.70 14.28 16.11
CA ASN A 132 -21.69 15.31 15.89
C ASN A 132 -22.29 16.41 15.02
N GLU A 133 -22.33 17.63 15.54
CA GLU A 133 -22.80 18.84 14.83
C GLU A 133 -24.21 18.72 14.22
N VAL A 134 -25.10 17.97 14.87
CA VAL A 134 -26.48 17.69 14.39
C VAL A 134 -27.29 18.96 14.11
N LEU A 135 -26.99 20.05 14.83
CA LEU A 135 -27.66 21.35 14.70
C LEU A 135 -26.93 22.31 13.74
N ALA A 136 -25.99 21.83 12.93
CA ALA A 136 -25.29 22.62 11.93
C ALA A 136 -26.24 23.14 10.82
N PRO A 137 -25.87 24.23 10.11
CA PRO A 137 -26.63 24.69 8.96
C PRO A 137 -26.82 23.58 7.91
N GLY A 138 -28.06 23.40 7.45
CA GLY A 138 -28.39 22.37 6.45
C GLY A 138 -28.57 20.96 7.03
N GLY A 139 -28.51 20.78 8.36
CA GLY A 139 -28.75 19.49 9.00
C GLY A 139 -30.17 18.93 8.77
N ASP A 140 -30.30 17.61 8.81
CA ASP A 140 -31.58 16.91 8.65
C ASP A 140 -32.54 17.21 9.81
N PRO A 141 -33.74 17.76 9.55
CA PRO A 141 -34.75 18.01 10.58
C PRO A 141 -35.13 16.77 11.40
N ALA A 142 -35.11 15.57 10.82
CA ALA A 142 -35.43 14.34 11.55
C ALA A 142 -34.32 13.99 12.56
N ALA A 143 -33.05 14.15 12.19
CA ALA A 143 -31.91 14.03 13.10
C ALA A 143 -31.99 15.05 14.24
N MET A 144 -32.30 16.33 13.96
CA MET A 144 -32.46 17.37 14.98
C MET A 144 -33.57 17.02 16.00
N GLN A 145 -34.69 16.47 15.53
CA GLN A 145 -35.80 16.02 16.39
C GLN A 145 -35.44 14.80 17.24
N SER A 146 -34.57 13.94 16.74
CA SER A 146 -34.16 12.69 17.42
C SER A 146 -33.03 12.90 18.43
N LEU A 147 -32.32 14.04 18.37
CA LEU A 147 -31.16 14.32 19.21
C LEU A 147 -31.45 14.24 20.71
N LEU A 148 -32.41 15.03 21.22
CA LEU A 148 -32.72 15.04 22.65
C LEU A 148 -33.27 13.69 23.14
N PRO A 149 -34.23 13.04 22.47
CA PRO A 149 -34.68 11.69 22.83
C PRO A 149 -33.52 10.69 22.94
N ALA A 150 -32.58 10.70 21.98
CA ALA A 150 -31.40 9.84 22.01
C ALA A 150 -30.49 10.14 23.22
N MET A 151 -30.21 11.42 23.50
CA MET A 151 -29.43 11.82 24.68
C MET A 151 -30.07 11.35 25.99
N GLN A 152 -31.40 11.50 26.12
CA GLN A 152 -32.14 11.08 27.30
C GLN A 152 -32.14 9.55 27.48
N ALA A 153 -32.33 8.80 26.39
CA ALA A 153 -32.31 7.35 26.41
C ALA A 153 -30.92 6.79 26.78
N VAL A 154 -29.85 7.35 26.23
CA VAL A 154 -28.47 6.97 26.57
C VAL A 154 -28.14 7.34 28.03
N HIS A 155 -28.54 8.53 28.49
CA HIS A 155 -28.34 8.93 29.89
C HIS A 155 -29.09 8.01 30.86
N GLN A 156 -30.33 7.62 30.54
CA GLN A 156 -31.07 6.65 31.34
C GLN A 156 -30.41 5.28 31.34
N ALA A 157 -29.91 4.81 30.19
CA ALA A 157 -29.17 3.55 30.10
C ALA A 157 -27.91 3.55 30.97
N VAL A 158 -27.12 4.63 30.93
CA VAL A 158 -25.94 4.84 31.77
C VAL A 158 -26.31 4.81 33.25
N ALA A 159 -27.41 5.49 33.64
CA ALA A 159 -27.90 5.51 35.01
C ALA A 159 -28.34 4.10 35.48
N ASP A 160 -29.12 3.39 34.67
CA ASP A 160 -29.65 2.07 35.02
C ASP A 160 -28.57 0.98 35.10
N LEU A 161 -27.45 1.16 34.40
CA LEU A 161 -26.27 0.28 34.46
C LEU A 161 -25.32 0.65 35.62
N GLY A 162 -25.65 1.68 36.41
CA GLY A 162 -24.84 2.14 37.54
C GLY A 162 -23.58 2.91 37.13
N LEU A 163 -23.53 3.44 35.91
CA LEU A 163 -22.38 4.12 35.33
C LEU A 163 -22.45 5.65 35.45
N GLY A 164 -23.57 6.21 35.90
CA GLY A 164 -23.83 7.67 35.90
C GLY A 164 -22.88 8.53 36.75
N ALA A 165 -22.10 7.94 37.67
CA ALA A 165 -21.06 8.66 38.40
C ALA A 165 -19.73 8.76 37.62
N GLN A 166 -19.57 7.98 36.54
CA GLN A 166 -18.33 7.85 35.77
C GLN A 166 -18.47 8.38 34.35
N VAL A 167 -19.64 8.20 33.73
CA VAL A 167 -19.90 8.52 32.33
C VAL A 167 -20.96 9.61 32.22
N SER A 168 -20.59 10.78 31.69
CA SER A 168 -21.55 11.83 31.31
C SER A 168 -22.08 11.61 29.90
N VAL A 169 -23.21 12.24 29.56
CA VAL A 169 -23.79 12.19 28.20
C VAL A 169 -23.95 13.61 27.68
N SER A 170 -23.40 13.89 26.51
CA SER A 170 -23.49 15.21 25.85
C SER A 170 -23.61 15.05 24.33
N THR A 171 -23.57 16.15 23.59
CA THR A 171 -23.56 16.23 22.13
C THR A 171 -22.61 17.34 21.69
N ALA A 172 -21.95 17.18 20.53
CA ALA A 172 -21.02 18.17 20.00
C ALA A 172 -21.73 19.13 19.05
N HIS A 173 -21.49 20.43 19.23
CA HIS A 173 -22.09 21.50 18.43
C HIS A 173 -21.03 22.26 17.63
N SER A 174 -21.30 22.52 16.35
CA SER A 174 -20.56 23.52 15.58
C SER A 174 -20.78 24.92 16.18
N ALA A 175 -19.79 25.79 16.08
CA ALA A 175 -19.92 27.22 16.39
C ALA A 175 -21.04 27.91 15.58
N ASP A 176 -21.46 27.35 14.44
CA ASP A 176 -22.56 27.85 13.60
C ASP A 176 -23.96 27.70 14.22
N VAL A 177 -24.05 27.12 15.42
CA VAL A 177 -25.27 27.17 16.24
C VAL A 177 -25.61 28.61 16.68
N LEU A 178 -24.62 29.51 16.63
CA LEU A 178 -24.77 30.93 16.95
C LEU A 178 -25.21 31.74 15.72
N ALA A 179 -26.22 32.61 15.89
CA ALA A 179 -26.57 33.64 14.90
C ALA A 179 -25.64 34.86 15.00
N ALA A 180 -25.15 35.14 16.20
CA ALA A 180 -24.20 36.21 16.46
C ALA A 180 -23.13 35.71 17.42
N SER A 181 -21.87 36.00 17.10
CA SER A 181 -20.70 35.67 17.92
C SER A 181 -19.74 36.86 18.09
N TYR A 182 -20.04 37.99 17.46
CA TYR A 182 -19.24 39.21 17.51
C TYR A 182 -20.10 40.47 17.68
N PRO A 183 -19.81 41.34 18.69
CA PRO A 183 -18.85 41.11 19.78
C PRO A 183 -19.29 39.95 20.69
N PRO A 184 -18.39 39.30 21.45
CA PRO A 184 -18.72 38.11 22.25
C PRO A 184 -19.91 38.29 23.21
N SER A 185 -20.04 39.44 23.86
CA SER A 185 -21.20 39.77 24.71
C SER A 185 -22.56 39.74 24.00
N SER A 186 -22.58 39.83 22.66
CA SER A 186 -23.79 39.76 21.84
C SER A 186 -24.06 38.34 21.34
N GLY A 187 -23.34 37.35 21.88
CA GLY A 187 -23.55 35.93 21.58
C GLY A 187 -25.02 35.53 21.69
N ALA A 188 -25.55 34.94 20.62
CA ALA A 188 -26.93 34.47 20.58
C ALA A 188 -27.07 33.23 19.69
N PHE A 189 -27.81 32.23 20.18
CA PHE A 189 -28.20 31.08 19.36
C PHE A 189 -29.12 31.50 18.23
N ARG A 190 -29.07 30.77 17.11
CA ARG A 190 -30.00 31.01 16.02
C ARG A 190 -31.45 30.75 16.44
N GLU A 191 -32.35 31.63 16.00
CA GLU A 191 -33.76 31.56 16.37
C GLU A 191 -34.44 30.29 15.82
N ASP A 192 -34.04 29.83 14.64
CA ASP A 192 -34.58 28.61 14.02
C ASP A 192 -34.17 27.33 14.79
N LEU A 193 -33.05 27.37 15.51
CA LEU A 193 -32.57 26.27 16.34
C LEU A 193 -33.07 26.34 17.79
N ALA A 194 -33.68 27.45 18.21
CA ALA A 194 -34.18 27.63 19.58
C ALA A 194 -35.09 26.51 20.11
N PRO A 195 -35.97 25.88 19.28
CA PRO A 195 -36.78 24.74 19.73
C PRO A 195 -35.98 23.49 20.10
N TYR A 196 -34.76 23.35 19.59
CA TYR A 196 -33.88 22.20 19.82
C TYR A 196 -32.80 22.51 20.87
N VAL A 197 -32.17 23.69 20.78
CA VAL A 197 -31.07 24.08 21.67
C VAL A 197 -31.55 24.24 23.11
N ARG A 198 -32.69 24.90 23.35
CA ARG A 198 -33.14 25.15 24.74
C ARG A 198 -33.40 23.84 25.50
N PRO A 199 -34.17 22.86 24.96
CA PRO A 199 -34.34 21.58 25.64
C PRO A 199 -33.05 20.78 25.83
N VAL A 200 -32.08 20.89 24.90
CA VAL A 200 -30.76 20.28 25.06
C VAL A 200 -29.99 20.92 26.21
N LEU A 201 -30.00 22.26 26.33
CA LEU A 201 -29.38 22.96 27.45
C LEU A 201 -30.04 22.61 28.79
N ASP A 202 -31.38 22.59 28.86
CA ASP A 202 -32.12 22.15 30.05
C ASP A 202 -31.69 20.74 30.49
N PHE A 203 -31.54 19.83 29.53
CA PHE A 203 -31.05 18.48 29.78
C PHE A 203 -29.60 18.45 30.27
N LEU A 204 -28.70 19.20 29.63
CA LEU A 204 -27.29 19.26 30.04
C LEU A 204 -27.13 19.80 31.46
N ALA A 205 -27.87 20.85 31.81
CA ALA A 205 -27.91 21.40 33.16
C ALA A 205 -28.43 20.37 34.18
N GLN A 206 -29.50 19.65 33.84
CA GLN A 206 -30.07 18.62 34.71
C GLN A 206 -29.12 17.42 34.90
N ALA A 207 -28.43 17.00 33.85
CA ALA A 207 -27.49 15.89 33.87
C ALA A 207 -26.12 16.26 34.48
N GLY A 208 -25.82 17.57 34.61
CA GLY A 208 -24.48 18.05 34.98
C GLY A 208 -23.44 17.79 33.89
N SER A 209 -23.88 17.72 32.64
CA SER A 209 -23.03 17.45 31.46
C SER A 209 -22.52 18.75 30.83
N PRO A 210 -21.32 18.74 30.23
CA PRO A 210 -20.78 19.92 29.56
C PRO A 210 -21.45 20.18 28.21
N PHE A 211 -21.46 21.43 27.77
CA PHE A 211 -21.71 21.82 26.38
C PHE A 211 -20.42 21.62 25.57
N LEU A 212 -20.43 20.72 24.60
CA LEU A 212 -19.27 20.44 23.75
C LEU A 212 -19.33 21.30 22.48
N LEU A 213 -18.28 22.09 22.26
CA LEU A 213 -18.17 23.03 21.15
C LEU A 213 -17.03 22.63 20.20
N ASN A 214 -17.34 22.49 18.93
CA ASN A 214 -16.37 22.42 17.83
C ASN A 214 -16.16 23.84 17.30
N ALA A 215 -14.98 24.40 17.53
CA ALA A 215 -14.66 25.79 17.21
C ALA A 215 -13.34 25.89 16.44
N TYR A 216 -13.42 26.36 15.21
CA TYR A 216 -12.28 26.48 14.30
C TYR A 216 -12.13 27.94 13.83
N PRO A 217 -11.27 28.76 14.47
CA PRO A 217 -10.93 30.10 14.01
C PRO A 217 -10.47 30.16 12.55
N PHE A 218 -9.94 29.04 12.03
CA PHE A 218 -9.58 28.88 10.62
C PHE A 218 -10.72 29.26 9.67
N PHE A 219 -11.96 28.81 9.90
CA PHE A 219 -13.07 29.10 8.99
C PHE A 219 -13.40 30.60 8.92
N ALA A 220 -13.30 31.33 10.03
CA ALA A 220 -13.49 32.77 10.04
C ALA A 220 -12.39 33.50 9.25
N TYR A 221 -11.14 33.03 9.36
CA TYR A 221 -10.04 33.58 8.57
C TYR A 221 -10.17 33.25 7.08
N LYS A 222 -10.46 31.99 6.73
CA LYS A 222 -10.72 31.53 5.35
C LYS A 222 -11.83 32.37 4.69
N ALA A 223 -12.93 32.61 5.40
CA ALA A 223 -14.05 33.36 4.87
C ALA A 223 -13.77 34.86 4.68
N SER A 224 -12.83 35.45 5.42
CA SER A 224 -12.55 36.88 5.39
C SER A 224 -11.11 37.23 5.77
N PRO A 225 -10.11 36.83 4.96
CA PRO A 225 -8.69 36.97 5.31
C PRO A 225 -8.20 38.43 5.36
N ASP A 226 -8.91 39.34 4.68
CA ASP A 226 -8.58 40.77 4.64
C ASP A 226 -9.03 41.54 5.89
N THR A 227 -10.04 41.02 6.62
CA THR A 227 -10.62 41.69 7.79
C THR A 227 -10.29 40.97 9.09
N VAL A 228 -10.17 39.64 9.05
CA VAL A 228 -9.78 38.83 10.19
C VAL A 228 -8.25 38.80 10.28
N SER A 229 -7.71 39.35 11.37
CA SER A 229 -6.26 39.40 11.59
C SER A 229 -5.68 38.00 11.79
N LEU A 230 -4.70 37.62 10.96
CA LEU A 230 -4.03 36.33 11.09
C LEU A 230 -3.36 36.14 12.47
N PRO A 231 -2.62 37.13 13.04
CA PRO A 231 -2.12 37.01 14.41
C PRO A 231 -3.19 36.74 15.48
N TYR A 232 -4.38 37.32 15.32
CA TYR A 232 -5.49 37.15 16.26
C TYR A 232 -6.06 35.72 16.26
N VAL A 233 -6.09 35.06 15.10
CA VAL A 233 -6.57 33.66 15.01
C VAL A 233 -5.48 32.63 15.31
N LEU A 234 -4.19 32.99 15.25
CA LEU A 234 -3.05 32.11 15.54
C LEU A 234 -2.48 32.24 16.97
N PHE A 235 -3.17 32.96 17.86
CA PHE A 235 -2.70 33.28 19.23
C PHE A 235 -1.39 34.07 19.32
N GLU A 236 -0.98 34.71 18.23
CA GLU A 236 0.22 35.54 18.15
C GLU A 236 -0.02 36.93 18.78
N PRO A 237 1.04 37.68 19.15
CA PRO A 237 0.91 39.02 19.69
C PRO A 237 0.13 39.96 18.76
N ASN A 238 -0.95 40.55 19.27
CA ASN A 238 -1.84 41.44 18.53
C ASN A 238 -2.50 42.45 19.50
N PRO A 239 -3.09 43.55 19.02
CA PRO A 239 -3.70 44.56 19.90
C PRO A 239 -4.95 44.07 20.65
N GLY A 240 -5.47 42.88 20.32
CA GLY A 240 -6.71 42.35 20.81
C GLY A 240 -7.94 43.06 20.22
N VAL A 241 -9.10 42.45 20.44
CA VAL A 241 -10.40 42.95 20.01
C VAL A 241 -11.22 43.29 21.25
N LEU A 242 -11.59 44.57 21.38
CA LEU A 242 -12.37 45.08 22.50
C LEU A 242 -13.85 44.79 22.31
N ASP A 243 -14.46 44.12 23.28
CA ASP A 243 -15.91 44.02 23.39
C ASP A 243 -16.47 45.31 24.02
N PRO A 244 -17.24 46.12 23.28
CA PRO A 244 -17.68 47.44 23.74
C PRO A 244 -18.70 47.37 24.89
N ALA A 245 -19.41 46.25 25.06
CA ALA A 245 -20.44 46.13 26.10
C ALA A 245 -19.86 45.71 27.45
N THR A 246 -18.85 44.84 27.43
CA THR A 246 -18.22 44.30 28.66
C THR A 246 -16.89 44.97 28.99
N ASN A 247 -16.30 45.69 28.03
CA ASN A 247 -14.96 46.26 28.10
C ASN A 247 -13.86 45.19 28.29
N LEU A 248 -14.16 43.93 27.96
CA LEU A 248 -13.20 42.84 27.91
C LEU A 248 -12.45 42.89 26.59
N THR A 249 -11.13 42.66 26.63
CA THR A 249 -10.30 42.59 25.43
C THR A 249 -9.88 41.15 25.20
N TYR A 250 -10.20 40.64 24.02
CA TYR A 250 -9.84 39.30 23.59
C TYR A 250 -8.58 39.38 22.75
N ASP A 251 -7.53 38.67 23.15
CA ASP A 251 -6.28 38.61 22.38
C ASP A 251 -6.28 37.44 21.37
N ASN A 252 -7.32 36.62 21.33
CA ASN A 252 -7.48 35.55 20.36
C ASN A 252 -8.95 35.22 20.08
N MET A 253 -9.22 34.69 18.88
CA MET A 253 -10.59 34.40 18.44
C MET A 253 -11.24 33.22 19.16
N LEU A 254 -10.49 32.18 19.52
CA LEU A 254 -11.09 31.00 20.19
C LEU A 254 -11.73 31.38 21.53
N TYR A 255 -11.05 32.22 22.32
CA TYR A 255 -11.60 32.71 23.59
C TYR A 255 -12.81 33.61 23.40
N ALA A 256 -12.80 34.42 22.33
CA ALA A 256 -13.97 35.21 21.95
C ALA A 256 -15.17 34.33 21.56
N GLN A 257 -14.95 33.23 20.84
CA GLN A 257 -16.00 32.28 20.46
C GLN A 257 -16.56 31.53 21.69
N ILE A 258 -15.70 31.11 22.63
CA ILE A 258 -16.14 30.47 23.88
C ILE A 258 -17.03 31.42 24.69
N ASP A 259 -16.59 32.67 24.88
CA ASP A 259 -17.35 33.64 25.66
C ASP A 259 -18.64 34.09 24.96
N ALA A 260 -18.68 34.03 23.62
CA ALA A 260 -19.91 34.19 22.85
C ALA A 260 -20.93 33.07 23.11
N VAL A 261 -20.47 31.82 23.26
CA VAL A 261 -21.35 30.70 23.63
C VAL A 261 -21.88 30.89 25.05
N TYR A 262 -21.03 31.28 26.01
CA TYR A 262 -21.50 31.62 27.37
C TYR A 262 -22.54 32.75 27.36
N ALA A 263 -22.33 33.80 26.58
CA ALA A 263 -23.31 34.87 26.43
C ALA A 263 -24.64 34.36 25.82
N ALA A 264 -24.59 33.49 24.82
CA ALA A 264 -25.76 32.90 24.20
C ALA A 264 -26.56 32.01 25.16
N MET A 265 -25.87 31.18 25.94
CA MET A 265 -26.46 30.33 27.00
C MET A 265 -27.12 31.19 28.07
N LYS A 266 -26.44 32.24 28.53
CA LYS A 266 -26.99 33.20 29.50
C LYS A 266 -28.27 33.85 28.99
N ALA A 267 -28.31 34.22 27.71
CA ALA A 267 -29.48 34.85 27.08
C ALA A 267 -30.72 33.94 27.04
N VAL A 268 -30.53 32.62 27.08
CA VAL A 268 -31.63 31.63 27.11
C VAL A 268 -31.88 31.01 28.49
N GLY A 269 -31.20 31.48 29.54
CA GLY A 269 -31.47 31.12 30.94
C GLY A 269 -30.41 30.28 31.63
N HIS A 270 -29.29 29.96 30.97
CA HIS A 270 -28.20 29.13 31.50
C HIS A 270 -26.91 29.96 31.66
N ASP A 271 -26.62 30.45 32.85
CA ASP A 271 -25.49 31.34 33.11
C ASP A 271 -24.21 30.58 33.51
N ASP A 272 -24.32 29.74 34.54
CA ASP A 272 -23.18 29.08 35.22
C ASP A 272 -23.42 27.58 35.51
N ASP A 273 -24.56 27.05 35.10
CA ASP A 273 -25.00 25.67 35.37
C ASP A 273 -24.44 24.65 34.38
N ILE A 274 -23.89 25.10 33.25
CA ILE A 274 -23.32 24.25 32.20
C ILE A 274 -21.91 24.73 31.85
N ALA A 275 -20.93 23.83 31.94
CA ALA A 275 -19.55 24.13 31.52
C ALA A 275 -19.41 24.01 30.00
N VAL A 276 -18.70 24.94 29.36
CA VAL A 276 -18.33 24.84 27.93
C VAL A 276 -16.97 24.16 27.81
N LYS A 277 -16.88 23.13 26.97
CA LYS A 277 -15.62 22.46 26.63
C LYS A 277 -15.45 22.42 25.13
N ILE A 278 -14.22 22.61 24.65
CA ILE A 278 -13.91 22.51 23.24
C ILE A 278 -13.68 21.04 22.89
N SER A 279 -14.62 20.44 22.17
CA SER A 279 -14.48 19.07 21.69
C SER A 279 -13.64 18.96 20.44
N GLU A 280 -13.51 20.03 19.67
CA GLU A 280 -12.64 20.08 18.49
C GLU A 280 -12.15 21.50 18.21
N THR A 281 -10.85 21.63 17.97
CA THR A 281 -10.26 22.83 17.39
C THR A 281 -8.91 22.48 16.78
N GLY A 282 -8.54 23.14 15.69
CA GLY A 282 -7.30 22.85 14.98
C GLY A 282 -7.10 23.80 13.81
N TRP A 283 -6.01 23.58 13.09
CA TRP A 283 -5.68 24.34 11.89
C TRP A 283 -5.05 23.41 10.85
N PRO A 284 -5.54 23.42 9.59
CA PRO A 284 -5.09 22.48 8.59
C PRO A 284 -3.71 22.87 8.04
N SER A 285 -2.84 21.88 7.83
CA SER A 285 -1.50 22.07 7.28
C SER A 285 -1.47 22.23 5.76
N LYS A 286 -2.56 21.89 5.08
CA LYS A 286 -2.76 22.00 3.64
C LYS A 286 -4.26 22.14 3.37
N GLY A 287 -4.63 22.89 2.34
CA GLY A 287 -6.02 23.01 1.87
C GLY A 287 -6.07 23.19 0.36
N ASP A 288 -7.28 23.33 -0.18
CA ASP A 288 -7.49 23.67 -1.60
C ASP A 288 -7.07 25.11 -1.90
N GLU A 289 -7.07 25.51 -3.19
CA GLU A 289 -6.59 26.84 -3.61
C GLU A 289 -7.38 28.00 -2.98
N ASP A 290 -8.65 27.79 -2.63
CA ASP A 290 -9.53 28.78 -1.97
C ASP A 290 -9.43 28.75 -0.44
N GLU A 291 -8.64 27.85 0.14
CA GLU A 291 -8.50 27.65 1.59
C GLU A 291 -7.35 28.49 2.18
N VAL A 292 -7.44 29.80 1.98
CA VAL A 292 -6.41 30.76 2.38
C VAL A 292 -6.06 30.60 3.86
N GLY A 293 -4.78 30.40 4.14
CA GLY A 293 -4.24 30.22 5.49
C GLY A 293 -3.98 28.77 5.88
N ALA A 294 -4.46 27.78 5.12
CA ALA A 294 -4.18 26.35 5.33
C ALA A 294 -2.73 26.03 4.92
N THR A 295 -1.80 26.15 5.86
CA THR A 295 -0.36 25.97 5.65
C THR A 295 0.28 25.29 6.84
N VAL A 296 1.35 24.53 6.60
CA VAL A 296 2.14 23.85 7.64
C VAL A 296 2.60 24.84 8.71
N GLN A 297 3.01 26.05 8.32
CA GLN A 297 3.50 27.08 9.23
C GLN A 297 2.39 27.59 10.15
N ASN A 298 1.21 27.90 9.61
CA ASN A 298 0.08 28.36 10.43
C ASN A 298 -0.46 27.25 11.32
N ALA A 299 -0.49 26.01 10.85
CA ALA A 299 -0.88 24.86 11.65
C ALA A 299 0.05 24.66 12.87
N ALA A 300 1.36 24.76 12.65
CA ALA A 300 2.36 24.71 13.72
C ALA A 300 2.17 25.84 14.75
N LEU A 301 1.92 27.07 14.28
CA LEU A 301 1.68 28.22 15.16
C LEU A 301 0.40 28.06 15.97
N TYR A 302 -0.72 27.74 15.32
CA TYR A 302 -2.01 27.59 15.99
C TYR A 302 -1.97 26.52 17.07
N ASN A 303 -1.60 25.28 16.69
CA ASN A 303 -1.61 24.15 17.60
C ASN A 303 -0.53 24.29 18.69
N GLY A 304 0.67 24.77 18.33
CA GLY A 304 1.74 25.02 19.30
C GLY A 304 1.38 26.10 20.33
N ASN A 305 0.82 27.23 19.89
CA ASN A 305 0.44 28.32 20.79
C ASN A 305 -0.79 27.97 21.64
N LEU A 306 -1.77 27.26 21.06
CA LEU A 306 -2.91 26.71 21.78
C LEU A 306 -2.44 25.82 22.95
N MET A 307 -1.59 24.83 22.66
CA MET A 307 -1.10 23.91 23.70
C MET A 307 -0.31 24.63 24.81
N LYS A 308 0.47 25.67 24.48
CA LYS A 308 1.15 26.51 25.47
C LYS A 308 0.15 27.22 26.40
N ARG A 309 -0.94 27.76 25.85
CA ARG A 309 -1.99 28.44 26.65
C ARG A 309 -2.79 27.47 27.52
N ILE A 310 -3.08 26.27 27.02
CA ILE A 310 -3.77 25.24 27.82
C ILE A 310 -2.86 24.72 28.94
N ALA A 311 -1.55 24.57 28.69
CA ALA A 311 -0.59 24.14 29.71
C ALA A 311 -0.53 25.12 30.91
N THR A 312 -0.63 26.43 30.67
CA THR A 312 -0.68 27.45 31.74
C THR A 312 -2.00 27.50 32.49
N GLY A 313 -3.02 26.75 32.03
CA GLY A 313 -4.36 26.75 32.65
C GLY A 313 -5.09 28.07 32.49
N GLN A 314 -4.81 28.80 31.40
CA GLN A 314 -5.44 30.09 31.13
C GLN A 314 -6.93 29.92 30.83
N GLY A 315 -7.77 30.72 31.49
CA GLY A 315 -9.18 30.89 31.17
C GLY A 315 -9.43 32.01 30.15
N THR A 316 -10.67 32.14 29.70
CA THR A 316 -11.09 33.23 28.81
C THR A 316 -11.21 34.55 29.56
N PRO A 317 -11.26 35.72 28.87
CA PRO A 317 -11.48 37.01 29.53
C PRO A 317 -12.75 37.08 30.40
N LEU A 318 -13.86 36.43 30.00
CA LEU A 318 -15.09 36.37 30.80
C LEU A 318 -14.98 35.39 31.99
N LYS A 319 -14.23 34.29 31.82
CA LYS A 319 -14.04 33.23 32.82
C LYS A 319 -12.55 32.97 33.10
N PRO A 320 -11.81 33.94 33.67
CA PRO A 320 -10.35 33.84 33.83
C PRO A 320 -9.92 32.72 34.79
N ASP A 321 -10.77 32.37 35.77
CA ASP A 321 -10.49 31.36 36.78
C ASP A 321 -10.89 29.93 36.35
N VAL A 322 -11.52 29.77 35.19
CA VAL A 322 -11.92 28.47 34.64
C VAL A 322 -10.99 28.12 33.49
N PRO A 323 -10.08 27.15 33.64
CA PRO A 323 -9.19 26.73 32.57
C PRO A 323 -9.97 26.23 31.37
N VAL A 324 -9.58 26.63 30.17
CA VAL A 324 -10.20 26.12 28.94
C VAL A 324 -9.82 24.65 28.75
N ASP A 325 -10.83 23.80 28.58
CA ASP A 325 -10.69 22.37 28.30
C ASP A 325 -10.82 22.12 26.79
N VAL A 326 -9.80 21.53 26.16
CA VAL A 326 -9.70 21.45 24.69
C VAL A 326 -9.29 20.06 24.21
N PHE A 327 -9.95 19.60 23.16
CA PHE A 327 -9.52 18.49 22.31
C PHE A 327 -8.99 19.02 20.96
N VAL A 328 -7.71 18.77 20.68
CA VAL A 328 -7.05 19.19 19.43
C VAL A 328 -7.51 18.27 18.28
N PHE A 329 -7.90 18.87 17.17
CA PHE A 329 -8.24 18.20 15.92
C PHE A 329 -7.06 18.36 14.93
N ALA A 330 -6.32 17.30 14.58
CA ALA A 330 -6.52 15.87 14.86
C ALA A 330 -5.19 15.14 15.16
N LEU A 331 -5.25 13.90 15.65
CA LEU A 331 -4.05 13.09 15.90
C LEU A 331 -3.30 12.79 14.59
N PHE A 332 -4.01 12.31 13.58
CA PHE A 332 -3.46 11.92 12.28
C PHE A 332 -4.09 12.71 11.14
N ASN A 333 -3.36 12.80 10.02
CA ASN A 333 -3.97 13.12 8.73
C ASN A 333 -4.81 11.92 8.28
N GLU A 334 -6.08 12.17 7.95
CA GLU A 334 -7.08 11.15 7.63
C GLU A 334 -7.32 11.14 6.12
N ASP A 335 -6.71 10.21 5.37
CA ASP A 335 -6.63 10.25 3.90
C ASP A 335 -7.96 9.94 3.18
N MET A 336 -8.87 9.21 3.83
CA MET A 336 -10.19 8.89 3.27
C MET A 336 -11.25 9.95 3.63
N LYS A 337 -10.90 11.01 4.36
CA LYS A 337 -11.89 12.02 4.76
C LYS A 337 -12.43 12.79 3.55
N PRO A 338 -13.76 12.77 3.31
CA PRO A 338 -14.36 13.46 2.17
C PRO A 338 -14.34 14.98 2.35
N GLY A 339 -14.56 15.72 1.27
CA GLY A 339 -14.63 17.18 1.29
C GLY A 339 -13.31 17.86 0.89
N PRO A 340 -13.15 19.15 1.25
CA PRO A 340 -11.97 19.94 0.88
C PRO A 340 -10.65 19.31 1.32
N ALA A 341 -9.54 19.67 0.67
CA ALA A 341 -8.22 19.15 1.06
C ALA A 341 -7.85 19.44 2.52
N SER A 342 -8.37 20.51 3.13
CA SER A 342 -8.16 20.78 4.55
C SER A 342 -8.61 19.64 5.46
N GLU A 343 -9.71 18.97 5.15
CA GLU A 343 -10.27 17.88 5.97
C GLU A 343 -9.28 16.73 6.18
N ARG A 344 -8.48 16.41 5.15
CA ARG A 344 -7.47 15.35 5.19
C ARG A 344 -6.14 15.76 5.86
N ASN A 345 -6.01 17.03 6.27
CA ASN A 345 -4.73 17.64 6.64
C ASN A 345 -4.74 18.39 8.00
N TYR A 346 -5.59 17.98 8.95
CA TYR A 346 -5.60 18.53 10.32
C TYR A 346 -4.66 17.84 11.31
N GLY A 347 -4.04 16.73 10.90
CA GLY A 347 -3.21 15.88 11.76
C GLY A 347 -2.00 16.59 12.34
N LEU A 348 -1.71 16.28 13.60
CA LEU A 348 -0.40 16.57 14.21
C LEU A 348 0.68 15.62 13.67
N PHE A 349 0.29 14.39 13.33
CA PHE A 349 1.16 13.34 12.83
C PHE A 349 0.68 12.83 11.47
N TYR A 350 1.62 12.40 10.64
CA TYR A 350 1.33 11.49 9.56
C TYR A 350 0.98 10.11 10.13
N PRO A 351 0.25 9.27 9.37
CA PRO A 351 -0.08 7.92 9.79
C PRO A 351 1.13 7.05 10.13
N ASN A 352 2.32 7.32 9.59
CA ASN A 352 3.56 6.64 9.99
C ASN A 352 4.12 7.07 11.37
N GLY A 353 3.42 7.92 12.13
CA GLY A 353 3.82 8.44 13.43
C GLY A 353 4.83 9.59 13.40
N THR A 354 5.26 10.06 12.22
CA THR A 354 6.13 11.23 12.10
C THR A 354 5.33 12.53 12.23
N PRO A 355 5.86 13.57 12.91
CA PRO A 355 5.13 14.83 13.06
C PRO A 355 5.02 15.57 11.72
N VAL A 356 3.84 16.12 11.41
CA VAL A 356 3.61 16.94 10.21
C VAL A 356 4.38 18.28 10.31
N TYR A 357 4.49 18.81 11.52
CA TYR A 357 5.23 20.01 11.84
C TYR A 357 5.76 19.98 13.27
N ASN A 358 6.78 20.79 13.54
CA ASN A 358 7.34 20.92 14.88
C ASN A 358 6.46 21.81 15.76
N LEU A 359 5.87 21.24 16.81
CA LEU A 359 5.04 21.94 17.79
C LEU A 359 5.85 22.81 18.78
N GLY A 360 7.19 22.81 18.68
CA GLY A 360 8.06 23.67 19.47
C GLY A 360 8.23 23.24 20.93
N PHE A 361 8.05 21.94 21.22
CA PHE A 361 8.41 21.35 22.51
C PHE A 361 9.84 20.81 22.44
N ASP A 362 10.73 21.29 23.30
CA ASP A 362 12.13 20.82 23.34
C ASP A 362 12.17 19.30 23.49
N GLY A 363 12.95 18.64 22.61
CA GLY A 363 13.04 17.18 22.42
C GLY A 363 13.50 16.36 23.64
N THR A 364 13.71 17.00 24.80
CA THR A 364 13.87 16.34 26.09
C THR A 364 12.56 15.80 26.67
N SER A 365 11.40 16.20 26.11
CA SER A 365 10.07 15.80 26.59
C SER A 365 9.57 14.50 25.93
N PHE A 366 10.21 14.08 24.84
CA PHE A 366 9.75 12.99 23.96
C PHE A 366 10.78 11.87 23.77
N SER A 367 11.99 12.02 24.31
CA SER A 367 13.02 10.98 24.29
C SER A 367 13.05 10.24 25.62
N GLN A 368 12.10 9.31 25.80
CA GLN A 368 12.30 8.11 26.63
C GLN A 368 11.67 6.92 25.93
N SER A 369 12.29 6.48 24.82
CA SER A 369 12.18 5.07 24.43
C SER A 369 12.86 4.23 25.54
N PRO A 370 12.27 3.13 26.03
CA PRO A 370 12.93 2.27 26.99
C PRO A 370 14.09 1.52 26.30
N THR A 371 15.28 2.10 26.34
CA THR A 371 16.51 1.36 26.03
C THR A 371 16.80 0.44 27.23
N SER A 372 16.56 -0.86 27.05
CA SER A 372 17.02 -1.91 27.98
C SER A 372 18.54 -1.98 27.97
N THR A 373 19.19 -1.08 28.71
CA THR A 373 20.64 -1.13 28.89
C THR A 373 20.96 -2.03 30.09
N PHE A 374 21.27 -3.30 29.81
CA PHE A 374 22.17 -4.04 30.68
C PHE A 374 23.52 -3.32 30.65
N SER A 375 23.92 -2.69 31.76
CA SER A 375 25.31 -2.30 31.94
C SER A 375 25.79 -2.72 33.32
N SER A 376 26.87 -3.50 33.35
CA SER A 376 27.73 -3.54 34.53
C SER A 376 29.19 -3.40 34.13
N SER A 377 29.69 -2.22 34.48
CA SER A 377 31.03 -1.93 34.98
C SER A 377 32.22 -1.90 34.02
N SER A 378 32.71 -0.67 33.86
CA SER A 378 34.05 -0.30 33.43
C SER A 378 35.15 -0.95 34.27
N ARG A 379 36.20 -1.44 33.61
CA ARG A 379 37.58 -1.32 34.09
C ARG A 379 38.45 -0.66 33.03
N GLN A 380 38.96 0.52 33.39
CA GLN A 380 40.04 1.21 32.70
C GLN A 380 41.33 0.37 32.72
N THR A 381 41.98 0.20 31.57
CA THR A 381 43.45 0.10 31.50
C THR A 381 44.01 0.78 30.26
N LYS A 382 44.74 1.86 30.56
CA LYS A 382 45.86 2.56 29.91
C LYS A 382 46.37 2.10 28.53
N ALA A 383 46.66 3.15 27.75
CA ALA A 383 47.40 3.21 26.50
C ALA A 383 48.78 2.51 26.48
N SER A 384 49.22 2.13 25.28
CA SER A 384 50.63 2.19 24.85
C SER A 384 50.73 2.33 23.33
N LYS A 385 51.43 3.38 22.89
CA LYS A 385 51.94 3.61 21.52
C LYS A 385 53.05 2.60 21.19
N ILE A 386 53.22 2.22 19.92
CA ILE A 386 54.53 2.04 19.24
C ILE A 386 54.32 2.13 17.71
N PHE A 387 55.34 2.67 17.05
CA PHE A 387 55.44 3.15 15.68
C PHE A 387 56.47 2.30 14.90
N LEU A 388 56.40 2.35 13.56
CA LEU A 388 57.43 2.06 12.51
C LEU A 388 57.47 0.67 11.81
N TYR A 389 57.00 0.69 10.54
CA TYR A 389 57.57 0.25 9.23
C TYR A 389 58.53 -0.98 9.10
N PRO A 390 58.91 -1.39 7.86
CA PRO A 390 58.12 -2.12 6.85
C PRO A 390 58.87 -3.40 6.41
N LEU A 391 58.21 -4.39 5.82
CA LEU A 391 58.95 -5.42 5.05
C LEU A 391 58.16 -5.84 3.81
N GLN A 392 58.82 -5.52 2.71
CA GLN A 392 58.56 -5.75 1.30
C GLN A 392 59.04 -7.16 0.90
N VAL A 393 58.24 -7.90 0.14
CA VAL A 393 58.72 -8.89 -0.86
C VAL A 393 57.74 -8.94 -2.05
N ASP A 394 58.12 -8.22 -3.11
CA ASP A 394 58.10 -8.53 -4.56
C ASP A 394 57.16 -9.63 -5.11
N TRP A 395 56.21 -9.30 -6.00
CA TRP A 395 56.30 -9.11 -7.48
C TRP A 395 56.60 -10.37 -8.30
N ILE A 396 55.63 -10.81 -9.13
CA ILE A 396 55.83 -11.07 -10.57
C ILE A 396 54.65 -10.51 -11.35
N GLU A 397 54.99 -9.66 -12.31
CA GLU A 397 54.16 -8.91 -13.26
C GLU A 397 53.49 -9.75 -14.35
N GLY A 398 52.40 -9.19 -14.88
CA GLY A 398 51.86 -9.45 -16.20
C GLY A 398 50.93 -8.32 -16.65
N TYR A 399 51.41 -7.07 -16.59
CA TYR A 399 50.71 -5.88 -17.09
C TYR A 399 50.87 -5.72 -18.60
N CYS A 400 49.87 -5.13 -19.25
CA CYS A 400 50.08 -4.01 -20.17
C CYS A 400 48.87 -3.06 -20.16
N ASN A 401 49.10 -1.90 -19.55
CA ASN A 401 48.24 -0.71 -19.47
C ASN A 401 48.14 0.02 -20.81
N PHE A 402 47.16 0.92 -20.96
CA PHE A 402 47.50 2.35 -21.07
C PHE A 402 46.33 3.28 -20.70
N ARG A 403 46.57 4.14 -19.71
CA ARG A 403 45.79 5.34 -19.35
C ARG A 403 46.60 6.55 -19.80
N ALA A 404 45.96 7.52 -20.45
CA ALA A 404 46.59 8.77 -20.85
C ALA A 404 46.79 9.73 -19.66
N SER A 405 47.92 10.44 -19.61
CA SER A 405 48.04 11.73 -18.92
C SER A 405 49.03 12.65 -19.63
N ARG A 406 48.73 13.95 -19.58
CA ARG A 406 49.39 15.08 -20.27
C ARG A 406 50.70 15.50 -19.59
N ARG A 407 51.69 15.98 -20.38
CA ARG A 407 52.13 17.40 -20.49
C ARG A 407 53.51 17.54 -21.18
N ASN A 408 53.61 18.54 -22.07
CA ASN A 408 54.77 19.39 -22.49
C ASN A 408 56.17 18.74 -22.67
N SER A 409 56.97 18.96 -23.71
CA SER A 409 57.17 20.15 -24.56
C SER A 409 58.17 19.87 -25.70
N THR A 410 58.15 20.74 -26.72
CA THR A 410 59.23 21.11 -27.69
C THR A 410 59.71 20.14 -28.80
N SER A 411 59.46 20.62 -30.02
CA SER A 411 60.37 20.74 -31.17
C SER A 411 60.22 19.80 -32.37
N ALA A 412 59.92 20.47 -33.49
CA ALA A 412 60.44 20.29 -34.84
C ALA A 412 59.85 19.23 -35.79
N SER A 413 59.47 19.77 -36.97
CA SER A 413 59.38 19.15 -38.31
C SER A 413 58.26 18.14 -38.61
N GLY A 414 57.30 18.57 -39.45
CA GLY A 414 56.57 17.67 -40.37
C GLY A 414 57.44 17.22 -41.55
N PRO A 415 56.91 16.70 -42.67
CA PRO A 415 55.50 16.50 -43.07
C PRO A 415 55.22 15.11 -43.73
N THR A 416 54.10 15.01 -44.48
CA THR A 416 53.81 14.10 -45.62
C THR A 416 53.49 12.62 -45.33
N VAL A 417 52.25 12.12 -45.54
CA VAL A 417 51.49 11.81 -46.79
C VAL A 417 51.59 10.33 -47.19
N SER A 418 50.40 9.79 -47.50
CA SER A 418 50.09 8.63 -48.36
C SER A 418 50.24 7.21 -47.81
N GLY A 419 49.10 6.50 -47.78
CA GLY A 419 48.88 5.46 -48.79
C GLY A 419 48.71 4.03 -48.29
N SER A 420 47.58 3.45 -48.69
CA SER A 420 47.33 2.02 -48.94
C SER A 420 46.70 1.17 -47.83
N LEU A 421 45.37 1.05 -47.96
CA LEU A 421 44.57 -0.18 -47.90
C LEU A 421 45.34 -1.51 -47.98
N CYS A 422 44.99 -2.41 -47.05
CA CYS A 422 44.72 -3.86 -47.22
C CYS A 422 43.97 -4.32 -45.93
N SER A 423 42.64 -4.39 -45.89
CA SER A 423 41.79 -5.55 -46.24
C SER A 423 42.14 -6.87 -45.53
N GLY A 424 41.29 -7.30 -44.60
CA GLY A 424 40.97 -8.72 -44.37
C GLY A 424 41.25 -9.33 -42.98
N ALA A 425 40.22 -9.37 -42.12
CA ALA A 425 39.87 -10.45 -41.16
C ALA A 425 38.81 -9.88 -40.17
N ALA A 426 37.53 -9.79 -40.56
CA ALA A 426 36.52 -10.82 -40.31
C ALA A 426 36.39 -11.19 -38.82
N ALA A 427 35.53 -10.47 -38.09
CA ALA A 427 34.93 -10.97 -36.86
C ALA A 427 34.04 -12.15 -37.25
N ARG A 428 34.24 -13.31 -36.60
CA ARG A 428 33.40 -14.48 -36.79
C ARG A 428 32.08 -14.24 -36.08
N ASP A 429 31.03 -14.08 -36.87
CA ASP A 429 29.68 -14.50 -36.50
C ASP A 429 29.73 -16.02 -36.30
N ASP A 430 29.43 -16.47 -35.08
CA ASP A 430 29.05 -17.85 -34.81
C ASP A 430 27.63 -17.80 -34.25
N ASP A 431 26.71 -17.37 -35.12
CA ASP A 431 25.27 -17.34 -34.89
C ASP A 431 24.71 -18.64 -35.47
N SER A 432 24.97 -19.74 -34.75
CA SER A 432 24.30 -21.02 -34.99
C SER A 432 23.35 -21.29 -33.82
N PRO A 433 22.05 -21.51 -34.05
CA PRO A 433 21.12 -21.82 -32.97
C PRO A 433 21.52 -23.14 -32.29
N PRO A 434 21.37 -23.26 -30.96
CA PRO A 434 21.63 -24.51 -30.26
C PRO A 434 20.72 -25.61 -30.83
N SER A 435 21.27 -26.82 -30.94
CA SER A 435 20.52 -27.98 -31.45
C SER A 435 19.34 -28.30 -30.51
N PRO A 436 18.17 -28.68 -31.03
CA PRO A 436 17.02 -29.04 -30.19
C PRO A 436 17.38 -30.25 -29.30
N PRO A 437 16.90 -30.28 -28.04
CA PRO A 437 17.12 -31.41 -27.16
C PRO A 437 16.48 -32.69 -27.75
N PRO A 438 17.01 -33.89 -27.42
CA PRO A 438 16.45 -35.14 -27.91
C PRO A 438 14.98 -35.29 -27.47
N PRO A 439 14.10 -35.81 -28.34
CA PRO A 439 12.68 -35.95 -28.04
C PRO A 439 12.46 -36.95 -26.90
N GLY A 440 11.64 -36.58 -25.92
CA GLY A 440 11.24 -37.46 -24.81
C GLY A 440 11.69 -37.03 -23.40
N ARG A 441 12.14 -35.79 -23.21
CA ARG A 441 12.25 -35.19 -21.86
C ARG A 441 11.38 -33.93 -21.79
N PRO A 442 10.64 -33.71 -20.68
CA PRO A 442 9.86 -32.49 -20.49
C PRO A 442 10.77 -31.27 -20.67
N HIS A 443 10.24 -30.18 -21.22
CA HIS A 443 10.92 -28.89 -21.33
C HIS A 443 11.23 -28.39 -19.91
N LEU A 444 12.38 -28.78 -19.38
CA LEU A 444 12.83 -28.39 -18.06
C LEU A 444 13.33 -26.95 -18.14
N ALA A 445 12.89 -26.12 -17.20
CA ALA A 445 13.25 -24.72 -17.13
C ALA A 445 14.46 -24.48 -16.21
N ALA A 446 15.33 -23.54 -16.59
CA ALA A 446 16.43 -23.01 -15.79
C ALA A 446 15.98 -21.78 -15.00
N MET A 447 16.81 -21.32 -14.06
CA MET A 447 16.63 -20.03 -13.38
C MET A 447 17.69 -19.03 -13.88
N ALA A 448 17.31 -17.87 -14.39
CA ALA A 448 18.28 -16.84 -14.76
C ALA A 448 18.48 -15.88 -13.57
N VAL A 449 19.73 -15.61 -13.16
CA VAL A 449 20.02 -14.62 -12.10
C VAL A 449 20.92 -13.52 -12.63
N ARG A 450 20.52 -12.26 -12.46
CA ARG A 450 21.30 -11.07 -12.87
C ARG A 450 21.44 -10.10 -11.71
N ALA A 451 22.67 -9.88 -11.24
CA ALA A 451 22.96 -8.87 -10.22
C ALA A 451 23.05 -7.45 -10.81
N THR A 452 22.64 -6.44 -10.06
CA THR A 452 22.79 -5.02 -10.44
C THR A 452 24.27 -4.61 -10.46
N VAL A 453 25.08 -5.21 -9.59
CA VAL A 453 26.52 -4.97 -9.46
C VAL A 453 27.31 -6.26 -9.69
N SER A 454 28.47 -6.14 -10.35
CA SER A 454 29.38 -7.28 -10.58
C SER A 454 30.16 -7.68 -9.32
N ARG A 455 30.19 -6.80 -8.31
CA ARG A 455 30.83 -7.02 -7.01
C ARG A 455 30.01 -6.33 -5.93
N PHE A 456 29.65 -7.09 -4.91
CA PHE A 456 28.92 -6.56 -3.77
C PHE A 456 29.80 -5.67 -2.87
N PRO A 457 29.30 -4.54 -2.36
CA PRO A 457 29.97 -3.73 -1.34
C PRO A 457 30.36 -4.60 -0.13
N ALA A 458 31.54 -4.34 0.41
CA ALA A 458 32.07 -5.12 1.52
C ALA A 458 31.61 -4.58 2.88
N VAL A 459 31.37 -3.28 2.98
CA VAL A 459 30.94 -2.59 4.20
C VAL A 459 29.81 -1.59 3.89
N PRO A 460 28.95 -1.26 4.87
CA PRO A 460 27.85 -0.31 4.68
C PRO A 460 28.32 1.08 4.22
N ASP A 461 29.45 1.56 4.74
CA ASP A 461 30.02 2.87 4.36
C ASP A 461 30.32 2.97 2.86
N ASP A 462 30.71 1.86 2.21
CA ASP A 462 30.97 1.83 0.76
C ASP A 462 29.66 1.95 -0.03
N LEU A 463 28.55 1.39 0.50
CA LEU A 463 27.23 1.47 -0.10
C LEU A 463 26.67 2.89 -0.01
N GLU A 464 26.77 3.52 1.17
CA GLU A 464 26.38 4.93 1.37
C GLU A 464 27.20 5.88 0.48
N ALA A 465 28.50 5.64 0.34
CA ALA A 465 29.38 6.46 -0.49
C ALA A 465 29.14 6.32 -1.99
N CYS A 466 28.71 5.14 -2.48
CA CYS A 466 28.49 4.91 -3.90
C CYS A 466 27.05 5.23 -4.34
N ALA A 467 26.09 5.30 -3.42
CA ALA A 467 24.67 5.53 -3.66
C ALA A 467 24.07 4.61 -4.75
N LEU A 468 24.65 3.41 -4.95
CA LEU A 468 24.16 2.41 -5.89
C LEU A 468 23.17 1.48 -5.19
N GLN A 469 22.06 1.16 -5.85
CA GLN A 469 21.20 0.06 -5.44
C GLN A 469 21.87 -1.29 -5.78
N TRP A 470 21.96 -2.16 -4.78
CA TRP A 470 22.48 -3.52 -4.95
C TRP A 470 21.38 -4.56 -4.76
N GLY A 471 21.27 -5.46 -5.74
CA GLY A 471 20.20 -6.43 -5.80
C GLY A 471 20.40 -7.47 -6.89
N VAL A 472 19.43 -8.36 -7.05
CA VAL A 472 19.40 -9.39 -8.10
C VAL A 472 18.02 -9.50 -8.73
N PHE A 473 18.00 -9.72 -10.05
CA PHE A 473 16.83 -10.14 -10.81
C PHE A 473 16.88 -11.65 -11.02
N VAL A 474 15.76 -12.32 -10.82
CA VAL A 474 15.63 -13.79 -10.81
C VAL A 474 14.45 -14.16 -11.69
N THR A 475 14.69 -14.93 -12.75
CA THR A 475 13.66 -15.50 -13.62
C THR A 475 13.62 -17.01 -13.37
N PRO A 476 12.72 -17.54 -12.51
CA PRO A 476 12.84 -18.90 -11.96
C PRO A 476 12.70 -20.03 -12.98
N PHE A 477 11.93 -19.79 -14.05
CA PHE A 477 11.64 -20.77 -15.10
C PHE A 477 12.06 -20.28 -16.50
N ALA A 478 13.16 -19.54 -16.58
CA ALA A 478 13.78 -19.17 -17.85
C ALA A 478 14.16 -20.41 -18.68
N ALA A 479 14.19 -20.28 -20.01
CA ALA A 479 14.63 -21.39 -20.87
C ALA A 479 16.12 -21.75 -20.69
N THR A 480 16.95 -20.78 -20.29
CA THR A 480 18.39 -20.93 -20.05
C THR A 480 18.85 -20.06 -18.89
N ASP A 481 19.94 -20.43 -18.22
CA ASP A 481 20.59 -19.60 -17.19
C ASP A 481 21.26 -18.34 -17.77
N GLU A 482 21.88 -17.52 -16.92
CA GLU A 482 22.55 -16.28 -17.34
C GLU A 482 23.77 -16.47 -18.28
N ARG A 483 24.19 -17.72 -18.50
CA ARG A 483 25.28 -18.14 -19.39
C ARG A 483 24.78 -18.91 -20.62
N GLY A 484 23.47 -18.96 -20.82
CA GLY A 484 22.84 -19.69 -21.92
C GLY A 484 22.87 -21.21 -21.76
N GLN A 485 23.06 -21.73 -20.55
CA GLN A 485 23.06 -23.17 -20.28
C GLN A 485 21.65 -23.64 -19.88
N PRO A 486 21.24 -24.86 -20.32
CA PRO A 486 19.99 -25.48 -19.88
C PRO A 486 20.09 -25.98 -18.43
N PRO A 487 18.96 -26.23 -17.74
CA PRO A 487 18.97 -26.67 -16.34
C PRO A 487 19.61 -28.05 -16.17
N ALA A 488 20.34 -28.24 -15.07
CA ALA A 488 20.79 -29.57 -14.66
C ALA A 488 19.73 -30.23 -13.77
N THR A 489 19.41 -31.50 -14.02
CA THR A 489 18.44 -32.26 -13.21
C THR A 489 19.10 -33.24 -12.26
N GLY A 490 18.52 -33.37 -11.07
CA GLY A 490 18.86 -34.38 -10.06
C GLY A 490 17.60 -35.12 -9.57
N ALA A 491 17.79 -36.36 -9.12
CA ALA A 491 16.74 -37.14 -8.45
C ALA A 491 16.96 -37.09 -6.93
N PHE A 492 15.90 -37.30 -6.15
CA PHE A 492 15.90 -37.34 -4.68
C PHE A 492 16.15 -35.97 -4.02
N GLY A 493 15.26 -35.01 -4.30
CA GLY A 493 15.32 -33.67 -3.70
C GLY A 493 15.21 -33.69 -2.17
N ASP A 494 14.40 -34.60 -1.66
CA ASP A 494 14.24 -34.93 -0.23
C ASP A 494 15.55 -35.33 0.47
N LEU A 495 16.56 -35.82 -0.28
CA LEU A 495 17.84 -36.26 0.26
C LEU A 495 18.90 -35.16 0.36
N VAL A 496 18.63 -33.92 -0.09
CA VAL A 496 19.61 -32.83 -0.01
C VAL A 496 19.77 -32.37 1.44
N PRO A 497 20.99 -32.46 2.03
CA PRO A 497 21.23 -32.00 3.39
C PRO A 497 20.97 -30.50 3.54
N ARG A 498 20.35 -30.11 4.65
CA ARG A 498 20.14 -28.70 5.04
C ARG A 498 20.93 -28.36 6.30
N CYS A 499 21.37 -27.12 6.42
CA CYS A 499 22.04 -26.60 7.61
C CYS A 499 21.08 -26.65 8.80
N GLU A 500 21.52 -27.15 9.96
CA GLU A 500 20.70 -27.23 11.17
C GLU A 500 20.47 -25.86 11.81
N SER A 501 21.31 -24.87 11.49
CA SER A 501 21.22 -23.52 12.05
C SER A 501 20.38 -22.56 11.20
N CYS A 502 20.63 -22.51 9.88
CA CYS A 502 19.99 -21.53 8.99
C CYS A 502 19.17 -22.17 7.86
N TRP A 503 18.98 -23.50 7.88
CA TRP A 503 18.18 -24.25 6.91
C TRP A 503 18.64 -24.18 5.44
N ALA A 504 19.77 -23.52 5.16
CA ALA A 504 20.37 -23.45 3.84
C ALA A 504 20.64 -24.84 3.24
N TYR A 505 20.38 -24.98 1.94
CA TYR A 505 20.68 -26.20 1.22
C TYR A 505 22.18 -26.36 1.06
N PHE A 506 22.68 -27.58 1.26
CA PHE A 506 24.05 -27.93 0.95
C PHE A 506 24.35 -27.61 -0.53
N ASN A 507 25.45 -26.90 -0.79
CA ASN A 507 25.87 -26.51 -2.13
C ASN A 507 27.41 -26.50 -2.24
N SER A 508 27.95 -26.17 -3.42
CA SER A 508 29.39 -26.22 -3.70
C SER A 508 30.24 -25.13 -3.04
N TYR A 509 29.62 -24.13 -2.42
CA TYR A 509 30.31 -23.14 -1.58
C TYR A 509 30.50 -23.61 -0.13
N CYS A 510 29.87 -24.72 0.28
CA CYS A 510 30.05 -25.26 1.62
C CYS A 510 31.40 -25.98 1.76
N ASP A 511 32.17 -25.65 2.79
CA ASP A 511 33.44 -26.30 3.06
C ASP A 511 33.23 -27.72 3.60
N LEU A 512 33.87 -28.69 2.96
CA LEU A 512 33.79 -30.09 3.35
C LEU A 512 34.89 -30.43 4.36
N GLU A 513 34.49 -30.86 5.56
CA GLU A 513 35.39 -31.41 6.57
C GLU A 513 35.32 -32.95 6.61
N ARG A 514 36.25 -33.57 7.36
CA ARG A 514 36.39 -35.04 7.40
C ARG A 514 35.13 -35.77 7.89
N TRP A 515 34.29 -35.12 8.71
CA TRP A 515 33.10 -35.73 9.32
C TRP A 515 31.85 -34.84 9.29
N GLY A 516 31.92 -33.73 8.54
CA GLY A 516 30.87 -32.74 8.48
C GLY A 516 31.13 -31.73 7.38
N TRP A 517 30.35 -30.67 7.35
CA TRP A 517 30.47 -29.58 6.40
C TRP A 517 30.13 -28.26 7.08
N THR A 518 30.81 -27.20 6.68
CA THR A 518 30.58 -25.85 7.19
C THR A 518 29.65 -25.12 6.23
N CYS A 519 28.57 -24.56 6.76
CA CYS A 519 27.60 -23.84 5.97
C CYS A 519 28.19 -22.55 5.41
N CYS A 520 28.10 -22.36 4.09
CA CYS A 520 28.63 -21.18 3.40
C CYS A 520 27.88 -19.86 3.71
N LEU A 521 26.69 -19.94 4.34
CA LEU A 521 25.89 -18.75 4.69
C LEU A 521 26.10 -18.31 6.15
N CYS A 522 25.96 -19.24 7.11
CA CYS A 522 26.07 -18.91 8.55
C CYS A 522 27.37 -19.37 9.21
N GLY A 523 28.23 -20.11 8.52
CA GLY A 523 29.47 -20.66 9.09
C GLY A 523 29.26 -21.80 10.11
N ALA A 524 28.03 -22.28 10.32
CA ALA A 524 27.77 -23.37 11.26
C ALA A 524 28.31 -24.72 10.74
N LEU A 525 28.96 -25.47 11.62
CA LEU A 525 29.43 -26.84 11.33
C LEU A 525 28.28 -27.83 11.46
N ASN A 526 28.04 -28.61 10.40
CA ASN A 526 26.97 -29.59 10.29
C ASN A 526 27.54 -31.00 10.14
N GLY A 527 26.95 -31.98 10.82
CA GLY A 527 27.35 -33.39 10.66
C GLY A 527 26.74 -34.03 9.42
N PHE A 528 27.45 -34.99 8.80
CA PHE A 528 26.82 -35.86 7.81
C PHE A 528 25.85 -36.82 8.52
N ARG A 529 24.53 -36.62 8.33
CA ARG A 529 23.54 -37.53 8.90
C ARG A 529 23.66 -38.91 8.26
N ARG A 530 23.86 -39.95 9.08
CA ARG A 530 23.71 -41.35 8.66
C ARG A 530 22.22 -41.73 8.74
N ARG A 531 21.48 -41.66 7.63
CA ARG A 531 20.24 -42.42 7.49
C ARG A 531 20.45 -43.51 6.44
N HIS A 532 20.10 -44.75 6.82
CA HIS A 532 20.15 -45.98 6.01
C HIS A 532 21.52 -46.59 5.70
N GLY A 533 22.47 -46.56 6.66
CA GLY A 533 23.58 -47.52 6.69
C GLY A 533 24.64 -47.40 5.57
N ALA A 534 24.50 -46.47 4.64
CA ALA A 534 25.51 -46.12 3.64
C ALA A 534 26.10 -44.73 3.94
N PRO A 535 27.41 -44.51 3.73
CA PRO A 535 27.95 -43.16 3.67
C PRO A 535 27.22 -42.43 2.53
N VAL A 536 26.64 -41.26 2.81
CA VAL A 536 26.17 -40.35 1.75
C VAL A 536 27.36 -40.15 0.81
N PRO A 537 27.25 -40.49 -0.49
CA PRO A 537 28.36 -40.29 -1.41
C PRO A 537 28.73 -38.82 -1.34
N ALA A 538 30.01 -38.52 -1.08
CA ALA A 538 30.52 -37.15 -1.11
C ALA A 538 29.95 -36.49 -2.38
N PRO A 539 29.16 -35.42 -2.27
CA PRO A 539 28.46 -34.85 -3.42
C PRO A 539 29.52 -34.50 -4.45
N ARG A 540 29.60 -35.32 -5.50
CA ARG A 540 30.57 -35.15 -6.58
C ARG A 540 30.23 -33.83 -7.24
N ARG A 541 31.07 -32.81 -7.01
CA ARG A 541 31.05 -31.48 -7.63
C ARG A 541 29.68 -31.17 -8.22
N VAL A 542 28.71 -30.82 -7.37
CA VAL A 542 27.58 -30.02 -7.84
C VAL A 542 28.26 -28.77 -8.39
N SER A 543 28.37 -28.64 -9.70
CA SER A 543 28.95 -27.44 -10.30
C SER A 543 28.14 -26.25 -9.80
N ARG A 544 28.63 -25.03 -10.02
CA ARG A 544 27.90 -23.77 -9.84
C ARG A 544 26.52 -23.70 -10.55
N ALA A 545 26.05 -24.79 -11.16
CA ALA A 545 24.83 -24.90 -11.92
C ALA A 545 23.62 -25.12 -11.01
N GLN A 546 22.53 -24.43 -11.36
CA GLN A 546 21.17 -24.74 -10.93
C GLN A 546 20.89 -26.23 -11.01
N LEU A 547 20.47 -26.80 -9.89
CA LEU A 547 20.04 -28.18 -9.82
C LEU A 547 18.53 -28.21 -9.58
N LEU A 548 17.78 -28.70 -10.56
CA LEU A 548 16.35 -28.93 -10.48
C LEU A 548 16.13 -30.34 -9.96
N LEU A 549 15.55 -30.46 -8.78
CA LEU A 549 15.38 -31.73 -8.06
C LEU A 549 13.95 -32.24 -8.25
N LEU A 550 13.82 -33.45 -8.78
CA LEU A 550 12.53 -34.12 -8.96
C LEU A 550 12.33 -35.12 -7.81
N ASP A 551 11.18 -35.06 -7.15
CA ASP A 551 10.75 -36.10 -6.21
C ASP A 551 10.22 -37.30 -7.01
N ASP A 552 10.66 -38.52 -6.66
CA ASP A 552 10.05 -39.74 -7.19
C ASP A 552 8.59 -39.76 -6.71
N ALA A 553 7.64 -39.72 -7.66
CA ALA A 553 6.21 -39.69 -7.42
C ALA A 553 5.76 -40.84 -6.50
N GLY A 554 5.71 -40.57 -5.19
CA GLY A 554 5.19 -41.47 -4.19
C GLY A 554 3.75 -41.10 -3.87
N ASP A 555 2.78 -41.84 -4.43
CA ASP A 555 1.36 -42.01 -4.05
C ASP A 555 0.58 -40.78 -3.50
N GLY A 556 1.04 -39.57 -3.81
CA GLY A 556 0.42 -38.31 -3.45
C GLY A 556 -0.63 -37.90 -4.49
N VAL A 557 -1.80 -37.48 -4.01
CA VAL A 557 -2.95 -37.04 -4.80
C VAL A 557 -2.50 -36.10 -5.92
N GLN A 558 -2.64 -36.53 -7.18
CA GLN A 558 -2.36 -35.70 -8.35
C GLN A 558 -3.39 -34.57 -8.41
N ALA A 559 -2.95 -33.34 -8.12
CA ALA A 559 -3.81 -32.16 -8.14
C ALA A 559 -4.26 -31.89 -9.59
N ARG A 560 -5.58 -31.86 -9.81
CA ARG A 560 -6.17 -31.52 -11.11
C ARG A 560 -6.32 -30.00 -11.23
N PRO A 561 -5.89 -29.37 -12.34
CA PRO A 561 -6.05 -27.94 -12.52
C PRO A 561 -7.53 -27.58 -12.74
N VAL A 562 -7.98 -26.50 -12.11
CA VAL A 562 -9.35 -25.98 -12.21
C VAL A 562 -9.31 -24.60 -12.87
N TYR A 563 -10.10 -24.41 -13.92
CA TYR A 563 -10.26 -23.15 -14.63
C TYR A 563 -11.71 -22.66 -14.48
N VAL A 564 -11.90 -21.40 -14.10
CA VAL A 564 -13.24 -20.80 -14.01
C VAL A 564 -13.28 -19.52 -14.84
N ALA A 565 -14.21 -19.46 -15.79
CA ALA A 565 -14.49 -18.25 -16.56
C ALA A 565 -15.59 -17.44 -15.86
N ALA A 566 -15.26 -16.23 -15.40
CA ALA A 566 -16.22 -15.25 -14.86
C ALA A 566 -16.47 -14.14 -15.90
N VAL A 567 -17.69 -14.05 -16.43
CA VAL A 567 -18.02 -13.16 -17.56
C VAL A 567 -18.99 -12.06 -17.14
N ASP A 568 -18.65 -10.80 -17.43
CA ASP A 568 -19.54 -9.66 -17.25
C ASP A 568 -20.61 -9.61 -18.37
N LEU A 569 -21.88 -9.57 -17.99
CA LEU A 569 -23.01 -9.47 -18.93
C LEU A 569 -23.51 -8.03 -19.14
N ALA A 570 -22.83 -7.03 -18.58
CA ALA A 570 -23.13 -5.61 -18.80
C ALA A 570 -22.59 -5.07 -20.14
N CYS A 571 -21.80 -5.85 -20.89
CA CYS A 571 -21.15 -5.46 -22.12
C CYS A 571 -22.06 -5.41 -23.36
N SER A 572 -21.55 -4.88 -24.48
CA SER A 572 -22.25 -4.91 -25.78
C SER A 572 -22.30 -6.33 -26.37
N GLU A 573 -23.20 -6.55 -27.33
CA GLU A 573 -23.33 -7.83 -28.03
C GLU A 573 -22.07 -8.17 -28.84
N GLU A 574 -21.45 -7.17 -29.48
CA GLU A 574 -20.21 -7.35 -30.24
C GLU A 574 -19.03 -7.80 -29.36
N PHE A 575 -18.90 -7.22 -28.16
CA PHE A 575 -17.87 -7.63 -27.20
C PHE A 575 -18.12 -9.02 -26.62
N LEU A 576 -19.38 -9.38 -26.35
CA LEU A 576 -19.71 -10.70 -25.83
C LEU A 576 -19.38 -11.81 -26.85
N GLU A 577 -19.60 -11.57 -28.15
CA GLU A 577 -19.22 -12.52 -29.22
C GLU A 577 -17.70 -12.70 -29.34
N LEU A 578 -16.92 -11.65 -29.09
CA LEU A 578 -15.47 -11.75 -29.01
C LEU A 578 -15.03 -12.62 -27.82
N ILE A 579 -15.65 -12.41 -26.64
CA ILE A 579 -15.37 -13.20 -25.43
C ILE A 579 -15.71 -14.69 -25.65
N LYS A 580 -16.87 -14.98 -26.27
CA LYS A 580 -17.25 -16.36 -26.63
C LYS A 580 -16.19 -17.03 -27.51
N SER A 581 -15.77 -16.34 -28.56
CA SER A 581 -14.77 -16.83 -29.50
C SER A 581 -13.42 -17.12 -28.81
N ALA A 582 -12.99 -16.22 -27.92
CA ALA A 582 -11.77 -16.38 -27.14
C ALA A 582 -11.86 -17.55 -26.14
N LEU A 583 -12.98 -17.70 -25.43
CA LEU A 583 -13.19 -18.79 -24.48
C LEU A 583 -13.27 -20.15 -25.18
N LEU A 584 -13.88 -20.23 -26.36
CA LEU A 584 -13.89 -21.45 -27.18
C LEU A 584 -12.46 -21.82 -27.65
N ALA A 585 -11.67 -20.83 -28.07
CA ALA A 585 -10.27 -21.06 -28.41
C ALA A 585 -9.42 -21.48 -27.20
N ALA A 586 -9.66 -20.89 -26.03
CA ALA A 586 -9.00 -21.26 -24.78
C ALA A 586 -9.37 -22.69 -24.35
N LEU A 587 -10.64 -23.09 -24.49
CA LEU A 587 -11.11 -24.44 -24.17
C LEU A 587 -10.42 -25.53 -25.03
N GLU A 588 -10.05 -25.21 -26.27
CA GLU A 588 -9.24 -26.10 -27.11
C GLU A 588 -7.80 -26.28 -26.61
N ALA A 589 -7.27 -25.29 -25.89
CA ALA A 589 -5.91 -25.26 -25.38
C ALA A 589 -5.76 -25.87 -23.98
N LEU A 590 -6.88 -26.14 -23.27
CA LEU A 590 -6.85 -26.70 -21.92
C LEU A 590 -6.41 -28.17 -21.91
N ILE A 591 -5.74 -28.57 -20.82
CA ILE A 591 -5.33 -29.95 -20.60
C ILE A 591 -6.57 -30.82 -20.42
N PRO A 592 -6.66 -32.02 -21.03
CA PRO A 592 -7.87 -32.84 -20.99
C PRO A 592 -8.37 -33.22 -19.58
N ASP A 593 -7.48 -33.45 -18.60
CA ASP A 593 -7.84 -33.80 -17.21
C ASP A 593 -8.19 -32.58 -16.32
N SER A 594 -8.32 -31.39 -16.92
CA SER A 594 -8.70 -30.17 -16.21
C SER A 594 -10.22 -30.08 -15.96
N LEU A 595 -10.59 -29.36 -14.89
CA LEU A 595 -11.98 -29.00 -14.60
C LEU A 595 -12.26 -27.58 -15.09
N PHE A 596 -13.45 -27.35 -15.64
CA PHE A 596 -13.88 -26.04 -16.14
C PHE A 596 -15.21 -25.62 -15.49
N GLY A 597 -15.29 -24.37 -15.04
CA GLY A 597 -16.50 -23.73 -14.51
C GLY A 597 -16.86 -22.46 -15.29
N LEU A 598 -18.15 -22.14 -15.40
CA LEU A 598 -18.65 -20.93 -16.06
C LEU A 598 -19.57 -20.16 -15.12
N MET A 599 -19.20 -18.92 -14.82
CA MET A 599 -19.95 -17.98 -14.01
C MET A 599 -20.18 -16.68 -14.79
N THR A 600 -21.34 -16.08 -14.62
CA THR A 600 -21.64 -14.74 -15.15
C THR A 600 -21.98 -13.79 -14.03
N PHE A 601 -21.63 -12.52 -14.15
CA PHE A 601 -21.96 -11.50 -13.15
C PHE A 601 -22.50 -10.22 -13.78
N SER A 602 -23.38 -9.54 -13.04
CA SER A 602 -23.87 -8.17 -13.24
C SER A 602 -24.61 -7.77 -11.93
N HIS A 603 -25.87 -7.32 -11.98
CA HIS A 603 -26.73 -7.19 -10.80
C HIS A 603 -27.18 -8.54 -10.17
N LYS A 604 -26.75 -9.66 -10.77
CA LYS A 604 -26.95 -11.04 -10.30
C LYS A 604 -25.78 -11.91 -10.71
N ILE A 605 -25.50 -12.94 -9.93
CA ILE A 605 -24.51 -13.99 -10.22
C ILE A 605 -25.24 -15.18 -10.84
N GLY A 606 -24.82 -15.59 -12.04
CA GLY A 606 -25.33 -16.75 -12.75
C GLY A 606 -24.33 -17.90 -12.74
N LEU A 607 -24.69 -19.02 -12.11
CA LEU A 607 -23.90 -20.27 -12.11
C LEU A 607 -24.44 -21.22 -13.17
N TYR A 608 -23.56 -21.75 -14.03
CA TYR A 608 -23.93 -22.69 -15.08
C TYR A 608 -23.70 -24.14 -14.65
N ASP A 609 -24.73 -24.97 -14.78
CA ASP A 609 -24.60 -26.42 -14.68
C ASP A 609 -24.05 -26.96 -16.01
N LEU A 610 -22.77 -27.31 -15.99
CA LEU A 610 -22.03 -27.78 -17.16
C LEU A 610 -22.05 -29.31 -17.29
N GLN A 611 -22.43 -30.02 -16.22
CA GLN A 611 -22.51 -31.48 -16.23
C GLN A 611 -23.89 -31.99 -16.64
N GLY A 612 -24.94 -31.21 -16.45
CA GLY A 612 -26.31 -31.52 -16.85
C GLY A 612 -26.48 -31.75 -18.37
N PRO A 613 -27.55 -32.45 -18.80
CA PRO A 613 -27.83 -32.69 -20.22
C PRO A 613 -28.25 -31.42 -20.98
N ILE A 614 -28.63 -30.37 -20.26
CA ILE A 614 -29.02 -29.05 -20.77
C ILE A 614 -28.32 -28.02 -19.87
N PRO A 615 -27.68 -26.97 -20.42
CA PRO A 615 -27.07 -25.93 -19.62
C PRO A 615 -28.17 -25.17 -18.86
N VAL A 616 -28.22 -25.36 -17.54
CA VAL A 616 -29.16 -24.65 -16.66
C VAL A 616 -28.39 -23.57 -15.92
N VAL A 617 -28.90 -22.34 -15.97
CA VAL A 617 -28.34 -21.20 -15.23
C VAL A 617 -29.13 -20.98 -13.95
N LYS A 618 -28.44 -20.99 -12.81
CA LYS A 618 -29.02 -20.61 -11.51
C LYS A 618 -28.55 -19.20 -11.16
N ASN A 619 -29.51 -18.30 -10.91
CA ASN A 619 -29.22 -16.90 -10.60
C ASN A 619 -29.34 -16.64 -9.09
N VAL A 620 -28.33 -16.01 -8.52
CA VAL A 620 -28.29 -15.47 -7.16
C VAL A 620 -28.27 -13.94 -7.28
N PHE A 621 -29.19 -13.25 -6.62
CA PHE A 621 -29.28 -11.79 -6.71
C PHE A 621 -28.22 -11.12 -5.83
N VAL A 622 -27.63 -10.02 -6.34
CA VAL A 622 -26.70 -9.17 -5.57
C VAL A 622 -27.47 -7.93 -5.10
N PRO A 623 -27.75 -7.79 -3.79
CA PRO A 623 -28.42 -6.61 -3.23
C PRO A 623 -27.61 -5.31 -3.43
N PRO A 624 -28.26 -4.15 -3.60
CA PRO A 624 -27.59 -2.89 -3.89
C PRO A 624 -26.87 -2.24 -2.69
N ASP A 625 -27.16 -2.67 -1.46
CA ASP A 625 -26.75 -1.98 -0.21
C ASP A 625 -25.72 -2.76 0.64
N LEU A 626 -25.00 -3.71 0.05
CA LEU A 626 -24.05 -4.57 0.78
C LEU A 626 -22.60 -4.19 0.46
N GLU A 627 -22.02 -3.31 1.28
CA GLU A 627 -20.57 -3.08 1.27
C GLU A 627 -19.81 -3.95 2.29
N GLU A 628 -20.49 -4.64 3.24
CA GLU A 628 -19.78 -5.42 4.29
C GLU A 628 -20.35 -6.81 4.64
N ASP A 629 -21.60 -7.14 4.33
CA ASP A 629 -22.14 -8.49 4.56
C ASP A 629 -22.20 -9.28 3.24
N GLY A 630 -21.61 -10.48 3.22
CA GLY A 630 -21.52 -11.35 2.03
C GLY A 630 -22.88 -11.74 1.41
N LEU A 631 -22.86 -12.54 0.33
CA LEU A 631 -24.10 -12.95 -0.36
C LEU A 631 -25.15 -13.49 0.62
N PRO A 632 -26.44 -13.11 0.47
CA PRO A 632 -27.51 -13.57 1.36
C PRO A 632 -27.76 -15.09 1.28
N VAL A 633 -27.23 -15.75 0.24
CA VAL A 633 -27.25 -17.21 0.06
C VAL A 633 -25.86 -17.63 -0.44
N PRO A 634 -25.16 -18.56 0.24
CA PRO A 634 -23.87 -19.07 -0.22
C PRO A 634 -24.04 -19.82 -1.55
N LEU A 635 -23.04 -19.74 -2.44
CA LEU A 635 -23.13 -20.32 -3.79
C LEU A 635 -23.30 -21.85 -3.77
N GLU A 636 -22.76 -22.52 -2.74
CA GLU A 636 -22.95 -23.95 -2.44
C GLU A 636 -24.42 -24.35 -2.36
N ASP A 637 -25.25 -23.54 -1.69
CA ASP A 637 -26.67 -23.82 -1.52
C ASP A 637 -27.44 -23.63 -2.85
N ALA A 638 -26.92 -22.77 -3.73
CA ALA A 638 -27.47 -22.57 -5.07
C ALA A 638 -27.08 -23.72 -6.00
N MET A 639 -25.80 -24.09 -6.06
CA MET A 639 -25.28 -25.17 -6.90
C MET A 639 -24.11 -25.87 -6.20
N PRO A 640 -24.07 -27.21 -6.14
CA PRO A 640 -22.90 -27.93 -5.66
C PRO A 640 -21.71 -27.84 -6.65
N LEU A 641 -20.48 -27.87 -6.13
CA LEU A 641 -19.26 -27.80 -6.94
C LEU A 641 -19.18 -28.88 -8.01
N LEU A 642 -19.63 -30.09 -7.69
CA LEU A 642 -19.72 -31.21 -8.63
C LEU A 642 -20.67 -30.97 -9.81
N SER A 643 -21.58 -30.00 -9.75
CA SER A 643 -22.42 -29.63 -10.90
C SER A 643 -21.85 -28.43 -11.65
N PHE A 644 -21.14 -27.56 -10.94
CA PHE A 644 -20.53 -26.34 -11.47
C PHE A 644 -19.23 -26.62 -12.25
N LEU A 645 -18.34 -27.46 -11.71
CA LEU A 645 -17.06 -27.81 -12.32
C LEU A 645 -17.21 -29.07 -13.17
N ALA A 646 -17.02 -28.95 -14.49
CA ALA A 646 -17.12 -30.06 -15.43
C ALA A 646 -15.74 -30.48 -15.96
N PRO A 647 -15.43 -31.78 -16.04
CA PRO A 647 -14.19 -32.24 -16.70
C PRO A 647 -14.19 -31.92 -18.20
N VAL A 648 -13.12 -31.29 -18.68
CA VAL A 648 -13.03 -30.80 -20.06
C VAL A 648 -13.07 -31.96 -21.07
N ASP A 649 -12.41 -33.09 -20.78
CA ASP A 649 -12.39 -34.28 -21.64
C ASP A 649 -13.78 -34.86 -21.97
N THR A 650 -14.72 -34.80 -21.03
CA THR A 650 -16.03 -35.45 -21.12
C THR A 650 -17.17 -34.48 -21.38
N CYS A 651 -17.01 -33.20 -21.03
CA CYS A 651 -18.06 -32.19 -21.13
C CYS A 651 -17.78 -31.07 -22.14
N LYS A 652 -16.72 -31.15 -22.96
CA LYS A 652 -16.32 -30.11 -23.93
C LYS A 652 -17.47 -29.56 -24.78
N ASP A 653 -18.24 -30.43 -25.43
CA ASP A 653 -19.38 -30.02 -26.27
C ASP A 653 -20.48 -29.31 -25.48
N ARG A 654 -20.66 -29.69 -24.20
CA ARG A 654 -21.65 -29.08 -23.30
C ARG A 654 -21.18 -27.72 -22.82
N ILE A 655 -19.89 -27.58 -22.53
CA ILE A 655 -19.26 -26.30 -22.17
C ILE A 655 -19.39 -25.33 -23.35
N ALA A 656 -19.06 -25.77 -24.57
CA ALA A 656 -19.24 -24.97 -25.77
C ALA A 656 -20.71 -24.55 -25.98
N ALA A 657 -21.66 -25.49 -25.81
CA ALA A 657 -23.08 -25.18 -25.89
C ALA A 657 -23.54 -24.18 -24.81
N ALA A 658 -22.98 -24.23 -23.60
CA ALA A 658 -23.26 -23.28 -22.53
C ALA A 658 -22.75 -21.87 -22.88
N LEU A 659 -21.54 -21.75 -23.43
CA LEU A 659 -20.98 -20.47 -23.88
C LEU A 659 -21.85 -19.79 -24.95
N GLU A 660 -22.43 -20.57 -25.86
CA GLU A 660 -23.36 -20.07 -26.88
C GLU A 660 -24.66 -19.49 -26.30
N THR A 661 -25.04 -19.90 -25.07
CA THR A 661 -26.25 -19.36 -24.41
C THR A 661 -26.05 -17.98 -23.77
N LEU A 662 -24.82 -17.49 -23.68
CA LEU A 662 -24.52 -16.17 -23.12
C LEU A 662 -25.19 -15.06 -23.94
N ARG A 663 -25.91 -14.17 -23.24
CA ARG A 663 -26.59 -13.01 -23.84
C ARG A 663 -26.38 -11.76 -22.98
N PRO A 664 -26.30 -10.56 -23.59
CA PRO A 664 -26.22 -9.32 -22.85
C PRO A 664 -27.48 -9.06 -22.01
N THR A 665 -27.32 -8.32 -20.91
CA THR A 665 -28.45 -7.90 -20.07
C THR A 665 -29.37 -6.92 -20.81
N SER A 666 -30.70 -7.06 -20.65
CA SER A 666 -31.68 -6.26 -21.42
C SER A 666 -31.67 -4.77 -21.00
N SER A 667 -32.01 -3.84 -21.92
CA SER A 667 -31.99 -2.39 -21.60
C SER A 667 -33.00 -1.96 -20.53
N TRP A 668 -34.08 -2.73 -20.35
CA TRP A 668 -35.07 -2.51 -19.29
C TRP A 668 -34.53 -2.87 -17.90
N GLU A 669 -33.74 -3.94 -17.81
CA GLU A 669 -33.04 -4.33 -16.56
C GLU A 669 -31.92 -3.34 -16.21
N ARG A 670 -31.34 -2.64 -17.18
CA ARG A 670 -30.43 -1.50 -16.94
C ARG A 670 -31.14 -0.28 -16.34
N GLY A 671 -32.40 -0.01 -16.72
CA GLY A 671 -33.18 1.14 -16.25
C GLY A 671 -33.93 0.93 -14.92
N ALA A 672 -34.22 -0.31 -14.52
CA ALA A 672 -34.80 -0.58 -13.20
C ALA A 672 -33.80 -0.36 -12.04
N ALA A 673 -32.51 -0.20 -12.35
CA ALA A 673 -31.44 0.12 -11.43
C ALA A 673 -31.14 1.64 -11.33
N SER A 674 -31.77 2.49 -12.16
CA SER A 674 -31.52 3.94 -12.23
C SER A 674 -32.58 4.74 -11.45
N GLY A 675 -32.80 4.36 -10.20
CA GLY A 675 -33.78 4.97 -9.31
C GLY A 675 -33.16 5.79 -8.18
N GLN A 676 -32.11 6.59 -8.44
CA GLN A 676 -31.78 7.85 -7.76
C GLN A 676 -30.40 8.38 -8.23
N GLU A 677 -30.39 9.68 -8.55
CA GLU A 677 -29.26 10.60 -8.81
C GLU A 677 -28.28 10.31 -9.97
N GLU A 678 -28.00 11.38 -10.72
CA GLU A 678 -27.40 11.39 -12.08
C GLU A 678 -25.88 11.68 -12.08
N ASP A 679 -25.20 11.59 -10.93
CA ASP A 679 -23.75 11.87 -10.81
C ASP A 679 -22.96 10.64 -10.32
N THR A 680 -22.98 9.55 -11.08
CA THR A 680 -21.89 8.55 -11.06
C THR A 680 -21.87 7.78 -12.38
N VAL A 681 -21.34 8.41 -13.43
CA VAL A 681 -20.99 7.71 -14.68
C VAL A 681 -19.61 7.07 -14.48
N LEU A 682 -19.57 5.98 -13.72
CA LEU A 682 -18.54 4.95 -13.78
C LEU A 682 -19.27 3.62 -14.02
N LEU A 683 -19.55 3.35 -15.29
CA LEU A 683 -20.22 2.13 -15.74
C LEU A 683 -19.24 0.96 -15.76
N GLY A 684 -19.42 0.01 -14.84
CA GLY A 684 -18.88 -1.35 -14.95
C GLY A 684 -18.54 -1.96 -13.58
N GLY A 685 -19.44 -2.77 -13.02
CA GLY A 685 -19.08 -3.64 -11.89
C GLY A 685 -19.87 -3.49 -10.59
N ARG A 686 -21.18 -3.15 -10.61
CA ARG A 686 -22.02 -3.53 -9.47
C ARG A 686 -21.95 -5.06 -9.35
N GLY A 687 -21.36 -5.54 -8.25
CA GLY A 687 -21.27 -6.97 -7.92
C GLY A 687 -20.00 -7.72 -8.34
N PHE A 688 -19.01 -7.10 -9.03
CA PHE A 688 -17.74 -7.79 -9.32
C PHE A 688 -17.07 -8.25 -8.02
N GLY A 689 -16.97 -7.34 -7.05
CA GLY A 689 -16.27 -7.65 -5.81
C GLY A 689 -16.95 -8.75 -5.00
N THR A 690 -18.25 -8.62 -4.78
CA THR A 690 -19.07 -9.64 -4.11
C THR A 690 -19.05 -10.97 -4.86
N ALA A 691 -19.06 -10.96 -6.20
CA ALA A 691 -19.01 -12.19 -7.00
C ALA A 691 -17.67 -12.91 -6.91
N MET A 692 -16.56 -12.17 -6.91
CA MET A 692 -15.23 -12.75 -6.81
C MET A 692 -14.95 -13.30 -5.41
N THR A 693 -15.30 -12.59 -4.34
CA THR A 693 -15.19 -13.10 -2.96
C THR A 693 -16.01 -14.38 -2.79
N ALA A 694 -17.27 -14.37 -3.24
CA ALA A 694 -18.13 -15.54 -3.15
C ALA A 694 -17.62 -16.73 -3.96
N LEU A 695 -16.99 -16.48 -5.12
CA LEU A 695 -16.40 -17.54 -5.94
C LEU A 695 -15.18 -18.17 -5.24
N ILE A 696 -14.31 -17.36 -4.62
CA ILE A 696 -13.13 -17.88 -3.90
C ILE A 696 -13.56 -18.71 -2.69
N ASP A 697 -14.53 -18.23 -1.92
CA ASP A 697 -15.10 -18.97 -0.79
C ASP A 697 -15.73 -20.31 -1.25
N TYR A 698 -16.46 -20.26 -2.37
CA TYR A 698 -17.09 -21.45 -2.96
C TYR A 698 -16.08 -22.49 -3.44
N LEU A 699 -14.93 -22.08 -4.00
CA LEU A 699 -13.87 -23.02 -4.40
C LEU A 699 -13.06 -23.55 -3.20
N SER A 700 -12.98 -22.79 -2.12
CA SER A 700 -12.17 -23.11 -0.94
C SER A 700 -12.84 -24.10 0.04
N SER A 701 -14.16 -24.33 -0.06
CA SER A 701 -14.93 -25.12 0.92
C SER A 701 -14.76 -26.64 0.85
N GLU A 702 -14.55 -27.25 -0.34
CA GLU A 702 -14.37 -28.71 -0.49
C GLU A 702 -12.90 -29.18 -0.63
N TYR A 703 -12.00 -28.32 -1.13
CA TYR A 703 -10.57 -28.66 -1.31
C TYR A 703 -9.68 -28.25 -0.11
N GLY A 704 -10.28 -27.66 0.92
CA GLY A 704 -9.65 -26.95 2.03
C GLY A 704 -8.96 -27.77 3.13
N SER A 705 -8.20 -28.83 2.80
CA SER A 705 -7.33 -29.49 3.82
C SER A 705 -5.87 -29.66 3.44
N THR A 706 -5.44 -29.22 2.25
CA THR A 706 -4.01 -29.29 1.84
C THR A 706 -3.28 -27.95 2.01
N PHE A 707 -3.98 -26.85 2.24
CA PHE A 707 -3.43 -25.49 2.19
C PHE A 707 -3.93 -24.59 3.33
N ALA A 708 -3.88 -25.08 4.57
CA ALA A 708 -4.22 -24.27 5.73
C ALA A 708 -2.99 -23.49 6.23
N LEU A 709 -2.97 -22.17 5.99
CA LEU A 709 -2.12 -21.19 6.69
C LEU A 709 -3.03 -20.26 7.50
N ASP A 710 -2.61 -19.99 8.74
CA ASP A 710 -3.34 -19.25 9.78
C ASP A 710 -3.62 -17.79 9.35
N THR A 711 -4.88 -17.36 9.42
CA THR A 711 -5.45 -16.17 8.75
C THR A 711 -5.30 -14.85 9.51
N ARG A 712 -4.44 -14.77 10.54
CA ARG A 712 -4.43 -13.63 11.48
C ARG A 712 -3.32 -12.59 11.30
N ARG A 713 -2.54 -12.59 10.21
CA ARG A 713 -1.33 -11.73 10.11
C ARG A 713 -1.02 -11.10 8.75
N TYR A 714 -1.83 -11.28 7.72
CA TYR A 714 -1.42 -10.93 6.35
C TYR A 714 -1.82 -9.53 5.85
N GLY A 715 -2.56 -8.75 6.64
CA GLY A 715 -3.00 -7.40 6.26
C GLY A 715 -2.01 -6.27 6.58
N GLU A 716 -0.91 -6.58 7.27
CA GLU A 716 0.04 -5.58 7.76
C GLU A 716 1.43 -5.88 7.22
N GLN A 717 1.83 -5.20 6.16
CA GLN A 717 3.19 -4.70 5.91
C GLN A 717 3.28 -4.32 4.43
N TYR A 718 4.09 -3.30 4.14
CA TYR A 718 4.47 -2.83 2.81
C TYR A 718 3.53 -1.83 2.12
N ALA A 719 3.53 -0.61 2.65
CA ALA A 719 3.36 0.59 1.85
C ALA A 719 4.68 1.39 1.94
N SER A 720 5.58 1.20 0.96
CA SER A 720 6.83 1.93 0.90
C SER A 720 6.70 3.24 0.11
N LYS A 721 7.09 4.31 0.82
CA LYS A 721 7.74 5.55 0.34
C LYS A 721 6.93 6.48 -0.57
N GLY A 722 6.67 7.69 -0.05
CA GLY A 722 5.94 8.75 -0.72
C GLY A 722 6.55 9.18 -2.05
N VAL A 723 5.68 9.43 -3.03
CA VAL A 723 6.04 10.01 -4.32
C VAL A 723 4.88 10.86 -4.86
N ASP A 724 5.27 12.02 -5.41
CA ASP A 724 4.64 12.99 -6.32
C ASP A 724 3.13 13.00 -6.62
N ALA A 725 2.54 14.20 -6.71
CA ALA A 725 1.11 14.43 -6.96
C ALA A 725 0.60 13.93 -8.33
N ASP A 726 1.50 13.76 -9.31
CA ASP A 726 1.17 13.25 -10.64
C ASP A 726 1.12 11.70 -10.71
N LEU A 727 1.58 11.01 -9.66
CA LEU A 727 1.38 9.57 -9.46
C LEU A 727 0.04 9.25 -8.79
N ALA A 728 -0.77 10.24 -8.41
CA ALA A 728 -2.08 10.10 -7.77
C ALA A 728 -3.18 9.53 -8.70
N LEU A 729 -2.91 9.39 -9.99
CA LEU A 729 -3.75 8.65 -10.96
C LEU A 729 -3.43 7.15 -11.03
N LEU A 730 -2.36 6.72 -10.37
CA LEU A 730 -1.86 5.34 -10.34
C LEU A 730 -1.97 4.59 -8.99
N PRO A 731 -2.35 5.18 -7.82
CA PRO A 731 -2.57 4.41 -6.60
C PRO A 731 -4.02 3.93 -6.52
N GLU A 732 -4.23 2.82 -5.83
CA GLU A 732 -5.52 2.17 -5.59
C GLU A 732 -6.60 3.18 -5.18
N GLN A 733 -7.69 3.24 -5.93
CA GLN A 733 -8.88 4.02 -5.54
C GLN A 733 -9.72 3.27 -4.48
N ILE A 734 -9.56 1.95 -4.33
CA ILE A 734 -10.36 1.09 -3.43
C ILE A 734 -9.51 -0.07 -2.86
N PRO A 735 -9.37 -0.24 -1.52
CA PRO A 735 -8.64 -1.35 -0.86
C PRO A 735 -9.15 -2.76 -1.19
N PHE A 736 -10.35 -2.84 -1.76
CA PHE A 736 -11.06 -4.07 -2.12
C PHE A 736 -10.20 -5.07 -2.92
N TYR A 737 -9.45 -4.61 -3.93
CA TYR A 737 -8.67 -5.51 -4.80
C TYR A 737 -7.48 -6.17 -4.10
N ARG A 738 -6.86 -5.45 -3.15
CA ARG A 738 -5.77 -5.96 -2.31
C ARG A 738 -6.27 -7.05 -1.36
N ASP A 739 -7.41 -6.82 -0.73
CA ASP A 739 -8.00 -7.77 0.21
C ASP A 739 -8.51 -9.02 -0.54
N LEU A 740 -9.09 -8.84 -1.74
CA LEU A 740 -9.45 -9.93 -2.64
C LEU A 740 -8.23 -10.76 -3.07
N ALA A 741 -7.09 -10.12 -3.36
CA ALA A 741 -5.85 -10.81 -3.68
C ALA A 741 -5.36 -11.65 -2.50
N ALA A 742 -5.39 -11.10 -1.28
CA ALA A 742 -5.00 -11.83 -0.07
C ALA A 742 -5.89 -13.07 0.17
N VAL A 743 -7.20 -12.95 -0.03
CA VAL A 743 -8.16 -14.07 0.06
C VAL A 743 -7.89 -15.11 -1.05
N ALA A 744 -7.62 -14.67 -2.28
CA ALA A 744 -7.29 -15.57 -3.40
C ALA A 744 -6.00 -16.36 -3.14
N VAL A 745 -4.95 -15.73 -2.58
CA VAL A 745 -3.69 -16.39 -2.19
C VAL A 745 -3.94 -17.49 -1.16
N GLN A 746 -4.74 -17.19 -0.12
CA GLN A 746 -5.09 -18.16 0.92
C GLN A 746 -5.83 -19.37 0.35
N GLY A 747 -6.70 -19.14 -0.64
CA GLY A 747 -7.41 -20.20 -1.36
C GLY A 747 -6.57 -20.92 -2.43
N GLY A 748 -5.34 -20.48 -2.71
CA GLY A 748 -4.52 -21.01 -3.82
C GLY A 748 -5.12 -20.69 -5.21
N VAL A 749 -5.93 -19.63 -5.31
CA VAL A 749 -6.64 -19.22 -6.54
C VAL A 749 -5.84 -18.12 -7.24
N CYS A 750 -5.59 -18.29 -8.54
CA CYS A 750 -5.02 -17.24 -9.39
C CYS A 750 -6.12 -16.57 -10.21
N ILE A 751 -6.16 -15.23 -10.22
CA ILE A 751 -7.14 -14.45 -10.99
C ILE A 751 -6.45 -13.83 -12.21
N GLY A 752 -6.90 -14.20 -13.41
CA GLY A 752 -6.52 -13.55 -14.66
C GLY A 752 -7.62 -12.59 -15.11
N LEU A 753 -7.31 -11.29 -15.18
CA LEU A 753 -8.28 -10.27 -15.58
C LEU A 753 -8.05 -9.80 -17.01
N PHE A 754 -9.12 -9.84 -17.81
CA PHE A 754 -9.13 -9.33 -19.19
C PHE A 754 -10.09 -8.14 -19.28
N ALA A 755 -9.54 -6.94 -19.16
CA ALA A 755 -10.30 -5.69 -19.30
C ALA A 755 -10.29 -5.23 -20.76
N VAL A 756 -11.47 -5.12 -21.38
CA VAL A 756 -11.66 -4.60 -22.73
C VAL A 756 -12.67 -3.47 -22.66
N THR A 757 -12.22 -2.24 -22.88
CA THR A 757 -13.03 -1.02 -22.70
C THR A 757 -12.76 0.00 -23.80
N ASP A 758 -13.77 0.80 -24.11
CA ASP A 758 -13.76 1.97 -24.99
C ASP A 758 -13.80 3.31 -24.22
N GLU A 759 -13.94 3.23 -22.88
CA GLU A 759 -13.99 4.35 -21.94
C GLU A 759 -12.87 4.26 -20.89
N TYR A 760 -12.56 5.38 -20.21
CA TYR A 760 -11.54 5.42 -19.16
C TYR A 760 -11.85 4.38 -18.09
N THR A 761 -10.94 3.42 -17.92
CA THR A 761 -11.03 2.37 -16.91
C THR A 761 -9.84 2.54 -16.00
N ASP A 762 -10.08 2.53 -14.69
CA ASP A 762 -9.03 2.60 -13.69
C ASP A 762 -8.22 1.28 -13.63
N LEU A 763 -7.44 1.04 -14.69
CA LEU A 763 -6.53 -0.08 -14.84
C LEU A 763 -5.42 -0.06 -13.78
N ALA A 764 -5.19 1.09 -13.12
CA ALA A 764 -4.25 1.21 -12.03
C ALA A 764 -4.72 0.46 -10.79
N SER A 765 -5.98 0.61 -10.37
CA SER A 765 -6.58 -0.18 -9.29
C SER A 765 -6.65 -1.69 -9.59
N LEU A 766 -6.83 -2.06 -10.87
CA LEU A 766 -6.84 -3.46 -11.32
C LEU A 766 -5.43 -4.10 -11.36
N LYS A 767 -4.38 -3.28 -11.29
CA LYS A 767 -2.97 -3.71 -11.28
C LYS A 767 -2.53 -4.21 -9.89
N PHE A 768 -3.36 -4.11 -8.87
CA PHE A 768 -3.02 -4.46 -7.47
C PHE A 768 -3.57 -5.81 -6.99
N LEU A 769 -3.94 -6.70 -7.90
CA LEU A 769 -3.91 -8.15 -7.62
C LEU A 769 -2.47 -8.69 -7.42
N TYR A 770 -1.48 -7.79 -7.32
CA TYR A 770 -0.05 -8.03 -7.27
C TYR A 770 0.55 -7.23 -6.11
N PHE A 771 1.24 -7.91 -5.20
CA PHE A 771 1.72 -7.35 -3.94
C PHE A 771 3.22 -6.98 -4.05
N GLU A 772 3.63 -5.83 -3.49
CA GLU A 772 5.03 -5.37 -3.47
C GLU A 772 5.58 -5.27 -2.03
N PRO A 773 6.29 -6.29 -1.53
CA PRO A 773 7.08 -6.18 -0.32
C PRO A 773 8.34 -5.36 -0.55
N GLY A 774 8.51 -4.28 0.22
CA GLY A 774 9.43 -3.15 -0.02
C GLY A 774 10.92 -3.37 -0.36
N ASN A 775 11.44 -4.61 -0.37
CA ASN A 775 12.79 -4.96 -0.86
C ASN A 775 12.78 -6.07 -1.93
N SER A 776 11.62 -6.39 -2.50
CA SER A 776 11.48 -7.39 -3.55
C SER A 776 10.35 -6.96 -4.49
N TYR A 777 10.44 -7.31 -5.78
CA TYR A 777 9.56 -6.78 -6.81
C TYR A 777 9.08 -7.91 -7.73
N GLY A 778 7.77 -8.07 -7.91
CA GLY A 778 7.14 -9.18 -8.64
C GLY A 778 5.98 -9.84 -7.86
N HIS A 779 5.37 -10.88 -8.40
CA HIS A 779 4.14 -11.51 -7.86
C HIS A 779 4.41 -12.50 -6.71
N PHE A 780 4.72 -12.01 -5.51
CA PHE A 780 4.97 -12.88 -4.36
C PHE A 780 4.43 -12.31 -3.03
N PHE A 781 4.16 -13.22 -2.10
CA PHE A 781 3.49 -12.93 -0.82
C PHE A 781 4.39 -13.40 0.33
N PRO A 782 4.84 -12.52 1.23
CA PRO A 782 5.78 -12.88 2.30
C PRO A 782 5.11 -13.80 3.31
N ASP A 783 5.70 -14.96 3.62
CA ASP A 783 5.11 -15.93 4.55
C ASP A 783 4.94 -15.33 5.96
N PRO A 784 3.77 -15.51 6.62
CA PRO A 784 3.46 -14.83 7.88
C PRO A 784 4.15 -15.48 9.09
N GLN A 785 4.72 -16.68 8.90
CA GLN A 785 5.45 -17.44 9.91
C GLN A 785 6.96 -17.36 9.70
N TYR A 786 7.43 -17.19 8.46
CA TYR A 786 8.84 -17.24 8.10
C TYR A 786 9.28 -15.99 7.32
N GLU A 787 10.04 -15.12 7.99
CA GLU A 787 10.51 -13.80 7.53
C GLU A 787 11.26 -13.78 6.17
N ASN A 788 11.77 -14.93 5.70
CA ASN A 788 12.53 -15.05 4.45
C ASN A 788 11.90 -16.03 3.43
N VAL A 789 10.66 -16.45 3.67
CA VAL A 789 9.92 -17.33 2.74
C VAL A 789 8.88 -16.48 2.03
N GLN A 790 8.72 -16.71 0.73
CA GLN A 790 7.75 -16.01 -0.10
C GLN A 790 6.94 -17.03 -0.89
N HIS A 791 5.64 -16.81 -0.97
CA HIS A 791 4.69 -17.62 -1.73
C HIS A 791 4.47 -17.00 -3.11
N ILE A 792 4.44 -17.85 -4.13
CA ILE A 792 4.15 -17.46 -5.51
C ILE A 792 2.96 -18.29 -5.97
N ILE A 793 1.85 -17.64 -6.30
CA ILE A 793 0.60 -18.33 -6.71
C ILE A 793 0.77 -18.98 -8.08
N CYS A 794 1.35 -18.24 -9.03
CA CYS A 794 1.64 -18.70 -10.37
C CYS A 794 2.94 -18.07 -10.88
N CYS A 795 3.72 -18.83 -11.64
CA CYS A 795 4.96 -18.36 -12.24
C CYS A 795 5.09 -19.01 -13.62
N ASP A 796 5.15 -18.18 -14.65
CA ASP A 796 5.45 -18.64 -16.01
C ASP A 796 6.95 -18.51 -16.30
N SER A 797 7.34 -18.82 -17.54
CA SER A 797 8.73 -18.76 -17.98
C SER A 797 9.28 -17.35 -18.20
N PHE A 798 8.42 -16.33 -18.16
CA PHE A 798 8.77 -14.92 -18.40
C PHE A 798 8.78 -14.10 -17.11
N ALA A 799 8.12 -14.59 -16.06
CA ALA A 799 8.05 -13.95 -14.76
C ALA A 799 9.44 -13.74 -14.15
N THR A 800 9.77 -12.47 -13.92
CA THR A 800 11.02 -12.06 -13.28
C THR A 800 10.74 -11.34 -11.97
N TYR A 801 11.53 -11.67 -10.95
CA TYR A 801 11.47 -11.12 -9.61
C TYR A 801 12.75 -10.34 -9.31
N ALA A 802 12.67 -9.15 -8.73
CA ALA A 802 13.85 -8.42 -8.27
C ALA A 802 13.94 -8.45 -6.75
N TYR A 803 15.16 -8.47 -6.21
CA TYR A 803 15.45 -8.48 -4.78
C TYR A 803 16.53 -7.45 -4.48
N ASP A 804 16.21 -6.50 -3.60
CA ASP A 804 17.14 -5.54 -3.03
C ASP A 804 17.69 -6.08 -1.71
N PHE A 805 18.95 -5.78 -1.43
CA PHE A 805 19.62 -6.25 -0.22
C PHE A 805 19.90 -5.11 0.75
N ASP A 806 19.94 -5.43 2.04
CA ASP A 806 20.40 -4.53 3.09
C ASP A 806 21.42 -5.24 3.98
N PHE A 807 22.32 -4.46 4.59
CA PHE A 807 23.24 -5.00 5.58
C PHE A 807 22.50 -5.23 6.91
N ALA A 808 22.46 -6.48 7.37
CA ALA A 808 21.90 -6.80 8.69
C ALA A 808 22.76 -6.25 9.85
N HIS A 809 24.06 -6.03 9.61
CA HIS A 809 25.02 -5.58 10.61
C HIS A 809 26.03 -4.59 10.03
N ASN A 810 26.49 -3.66 10.87
CA ASN A 810 27.44 -2.62 10.48
C ASN A 810 28.87 -3.13 10.23
N ASP A 811 29.16 -4.37 10.63
CA ASP A 811 30.50 -4.98 10.52
C ASP A 811 30.88 -5.39 9.08
N GLY A 812 29.91 -5.40 8.16
CA GLY A 812 30.10 -5.78 6.76
C GLY A 812 30.49 -7.25 6.56
N PHE A 813 30.87 -7.61 5.34
CA PHE A 813 31.42 -8.93 5.03
C PHE A 813 32.86 -9.04 5.56
N SER A 814 33.23 -10.21 6.09
CA SER A 814 34.58 -10.42 6.62
C SER A 814 35.62 -10.17 5.52
N ARG A 815 36.62 -9.32 5.80
CA ARG A 815 37.61 -8.87 4.82
C ARG A 815 38.57 -9.96 4.33
N HIS A 816 38.49 -11.19 4.85
CA HIS A 816 39.60 -12.14 4.74
C HIS A 816 39.32 -13.57 4.29
N THR A 817 38.10 -14.03 3.99
CA THR A 817 37.97 -15.42 3.52
C THR A 817 37.02 -15.77 2.37
N ASP A 818 35.86 -15.15 2.12
CA ASP A 818 34.98 -15.64 1.02
C ASP A 818 34.13 -14.57 0.33
N PRO A 819 33.80 -14.74 -0.97
CA PRO A 819 32.86 -13.87 -1.67
C PRO A 819 31.48 -13.96 -1.01
N ALA A 820 30.73 -12.85 -0.99
CA ALA A 820 29.34 -12.85 -0.54
C ALA A 820 28.53 -13.88 -1.37
N VAL A 821 27.84 -14.78 -0.67
CA VAL A 821 27.08 -15.90 -1.25
C VAL A 821 25.59 -15.64 -1.08
N ILE A 822 24.84 -15.86 -2.15
CA ILE A 822 23.37 -15.81 -2.14
C ILE A 822 22.88 -17.20 -2.57
N GLN A 823 21.86 -17.71 -1.88
CA GLN A 823 21.17 -18.94 -2.26
C GLN A 823 19.67 -18.67 -2.35
N ILE A 824 19.10 -18.93 -3.53
CA ILE A 824 17.66 -18.82 -3.81
C ILE A 824 17.15 -20.22 -4.16
N ALA A 825 16.02 -20.62 -3.60
CA ALA A 825 15.41 -21.93 -3.80
C ALA A 825 13.88 -21.80 -3.93
N PHE A 826 13.31 -22.51 -4.89
CA PHE A 826 11.86 -22.56 -5.14
C PHE A 826 11.33 -23.97 -4.88
N GLN A 827 10.25 -24.06 -4.12
CA GLN A 827 9.43 -25.28 -4.03
C GLN A 827 8.16 -25.03 -4.85
N TYR A 828 7.82 -25.92 -5.79
CA TYR A 828 6.71 -25.71 -6.70
C TYR A 828 6.06 -27.03 -7.11
N SER A 829 4.81 -26.95 -7.56
CA SER A 829 4.10 -28.01 -8.28
C SER A 829 4.03 -27.64 -9.74
N VAL A 830 4.31 -28.57 -10.65
CA VAL A 830 4.27 -28.33 -12.10
C VAL A 830 3.01 -28.92 -12.70
N VAL A 831 2.34 -28.15 -13.55
CA VAL A 831 1.31 -28.65 -14.45
C VAL A 831 2.02 -29.02 -15.75
N GLU A 832 2.29 -30.31 -15.97
CA GLU A 832 2.97 -30.77 -17.19
C GLU A 832 2.02 -30.67 -18.40
N PRO A 833 2.32 -29.83 -19.41
CA PRO A 833 1.56 -29.83 -20.65
C PRO A 833 1.87 -31.10 -21.46
N VAL A 834 0.83 -31.70 -22.04
CA VAL A 834 0.98 -32.72 -23.08
C VAL A 834 1.53 -32.02 -24.34
N GLU A 835 2.55 -32.64 -24.97
CA GLU A 835 3.38 -32.14 -26.09
C GLU A 835 2.72 -31.06 -26.99
N GLU A 836 3.40 -29.91 -27.10
CA GLU A 836 2.94 -28.72 -27.84
C GLU A 836 2.66 -28.98 -29.33
N THR A 837 1.50 -28.51 -29.82
CA THR A 837 1.40 -27.89 -31.14
C THR A 837 1.42 -26.38 -30.97
N SER A 838 2.40 -25.75 -31.61
CA SER A 838 2.74 -24.33 -31.55
C SER A 838 1.56 -23.39 -31.82
N GLY A 839 1.34 -22.48 -30.86
CA GLY A 839 0.50 -21.29 -31.02
C GLY A 839 -0.59 -21.25 -29.97
N ASN A 840 -0.38 -20.49 -28.90
CA ASN A 840 -1.44 -19.73 -28.23
C ASN A 840 -0.85 -18.72 -27.24
N GLU A 841 -1.61 -17.63 -27.09
CA GLU A 841 -1.27 -16.41 -26.37
C GLU A 841 -0.91 -16.70 -24.91
N LYS A 842 0.32 -16.37 -24.54
CA LYS A 842 0.78 -16.27 -23.16
C LYS A 842 0.71 -14.78 -22.81
N GLN A 843 0.15 -14.42 -21.67
CA GLN A 843 -0.01 -13.03 -21.24
C GLN A 843 0.54 -12.88 -19.82
N SER A 844 1.58 -12.06 -19.66
CA SER A 844 2.09 -11.61 -18.36
C SER A 844 1.97 -10.08 -18.26
N SER A 845 1.77 -9.57 -17.05
CA SER A 845 1.65 -8.14 -16.75
C SER A 845 3.01 -7.43 -16.80
N ALA A 846 3.02 -6.17 -17.25
CA ALA A 846 4.24 -5.39 -17.55
C ALA A 846 5.18 -5.13 -16.34
N SER A 847 4.77 -5.42 -15.10
CA SER A 847 5.63 -5.34 -13.90
C SER A 847 6.54 -6.56 -13.71
N SER A 848 6.36 -7.62 -14.50
CA SER A 848 7.10 -8.90 -14.39
C SER A 848 8.11 -9.13 -15.52
N LEU A 849 8.40 -8.10 -16.32
CA LEU A 849 9.23 -8.21 -17.53
C LEU A 849 10.67 -8.55 -17.20
N ASP A 850 11.26 -9.42 -18.02
CA ASP A 850 12.70 -9.63 -17.97
C ASP A 850 13.46 -8.33 -18.29
N PRO A 851 14.72 -8.17 -17.82
CA PRO A 851 15.46 -6.92 -18.00
C PRO A 851 15.64 -6.51 -19.47
N SER A 852 15.67 -7.47 -20.40
CA SER A 852 15.76 -7.21 -21.84
C SER A 852 14.49 -6.59 -22.43
N SER A 853 13.33 -7.04 -21.96
CA SER A 853 12.01 -6.58 -22.38
C SER A 853 11.69 -5.24 -21.73
N LEU A 854 12.03 -5.08 -20.44
CA LEU A 854 11.93 -3.81 -19.73
C LEU A 854 12.80 -2.71 -20.40
N ALA A 855 14.03 -3.03 -20.76
CA ALA A 855 14.90 -2.09 -21.46
C ALA A 855 14.30 -1.60 -22.80
N LYS A 856 13.58 -2.46 -23.52
CA LYS A 856 12.87 -2.10 -24.76
C LYS A 856 11.59 -1.30 -24.51
N ALA A 857 10.91 -1.54 -23.39
CA ALA A 857 9.73 -0.75 -23.00
C ALA A 857 10.12 0.69 -22.62
N ILE A 858 11.24 0.86 -21.92
CA ILE A 858 11.76 2.18 -21.51
C ILE A 858 12.44 2.90 -22.68
N TYR A 859 13.27 2.19 -23.44
CA TYR A 859 14.00 2.74 -24.59
C TYR A 859 13.73 1.88 -25.83
N PRO A 860 12.69 2.24 -26.62
CA PRO A 860 12.33 1.54 -27.84
C PRO A 860 13.51 1.36 -28.81
N LEU A 861 13.49 0.26 -29.55
CA LEU A 861 14.48 0.00 -30.59
C LEU A 861 14.00 0.56 -31.93
N LEU A 862 14.75 1.51 -32.50
CA LEU A 862 14.47 2.07 -33.82
C LEU A 862 15.40 1.46 -34.88
N ILE A 863 14.83 0.77 -35.87
CA ILE A 863 15.53 0.09 -36.97
C ILE A 863 15.14 0.78 -38.28
N SER A 864 16.07 1.03 -39.19
CA SER A 864 15.73 1.55 -40.52
C SER A 864 15.88 0.53 -41.63
N PHE A 865 15.08 0.71 -42.68
CA PHE A 865 15.01 -0.14 -43.85
C PHE A 865 15.13 0.73 -45.10
N SER A 866 16.02 0.31 -46.01
CA SER A 866 16.18 0.94 -47.33
C SER A 866 15.10 0.50 -48.32
N SER A 867 14.56 -0.69 -48.12
CA SER A 867 13.36 -1.24 -48.77
C SER A 867 12.71 -2.27 -47.83
N PRO A 868 11.46 -2.71 -48.06
CA PRO A 868 10.81 -3.71 -47.20
C PRO A 868 11.60 -5.01 -47.02
N ASP A 869 12.49 -5.35 -47.96
CA ASP A 869 13.33 -6.55 -47.95
C ASP A 869 14.76 -6.31 -47.49
N LYS A 870 15.17 -5.06 -47.26
CA LYS A 870 16.56 -4.71 -46.96
C LYS A 870 16.66 -3.75 -45.79
N GLN A 871 17.05 -4.29 -44.65
CA GLN A 871 17.45 -3.53 -43.48
C GLN A 871 18.67 -2.65 -43.80
N ALA A 872 18.61 -1.38 -43.40
CA ALA A 872 19.66 -0.40 -43.60
C ALA A 872 20.54 -0.27 -42.35
N PHE A 873 19.94 0.11 -41.22
CA PHE A 873 20.67 0.28 -39.97
C PHE A 873 19.95 -0.42 -38.80
N PRO A 874 20.69 -1.18 -37.97
CA PRO A 874 20.09 -2.01 -36.92
C PRO A 874 19.64 -1.26 -35.68
N ARG A 875 20.14 -0.04 -35.43
CA ARG A 875 19.78 0.74 -34.24
C ARG A 875 20.04 2.23 -34.43
N HIS A 876 19.00 3.05 -34.39
CA HIS A 876 19.10 4.51 -34.34
C HIS A 876 18.90 5.04 -32.93
N THR A 877 19.35 6.28 -32.72
CA THR A 877 18.90 7.10 -31.58
C THR A 877 17.44 7.49 -31.78
N LEU A 878 16.71 7.71 -30.70
CA LEU A 878 15.28 8.05 -30.70
C LEU A 878 15.10 9.56 -30.86
N SER A 879 15.69 10.11 -31.92
CA SER A 879 15.69 11.55 -32.23
C SER A 879 15.27 11.82 -33.67
N ARG A 880 14.65 12.98 -33.92
CA ARG A 880 14.27 13.44 -35.27
C ARG A 880 15.51 13.65 -36.15
N ALA A 881 16.62 14.04 -35.55
CA ALA A 881 17.91 14.14 -36.25
C ALA A 881 18.34 12.80 -36.87
N ALA A 882 18.11 11.67 -36.18
CA ALA A 882 18.44 10.35 -36.72
C ALA A 882 17.61 10.00 -37.95
N LEU A 883 16.32 10.36 -37.95
CA LEU A 883 15.43 10.16 -39.09
C LEU A 883 15.93 10.93 -40.31
N ILE A 884 16.28 12.21 -40.13
CA ILE A 884 16.77 13.09 -41.20
C ILE A 884 18.13 12.63 -41.72
N MET A 885 19.06 12.27 -40.82
CA MET A 885 20.43 11.88 -41.18
C MET A 885 20.54 10.48 -41.79
N SER A 886 19.60 9.59 -41.48
CA SER A 886 19.64 8.19 -41.96
C SER A 886 19.25 8.03 -43.43
N GLU A 887 18.62 9.05 -44.03
CA GLU A 887 18.07 9.05 -45.40
C GLU A 887 17.22 7.82 -45.76
N SER A 888 16.73 7.09 -44.74
CA SER A 888 16.02 5.83 -44.92
C SER A 888 14.52 6.08 -45.12
N PRO A 889 13.86 5.39 -46.06
CA PRO A 889 12.43 5.61 -46.33
C PRO A 889 11.50 4.94 -45.31
N ILE A 890 11.96 3.90 -44.62
CA ILE A 890 11.13 3.09 -43.72
C ILE A 890 11.84 2.91 -42.38
N PHE A 891 11.07 3.00 -41.29
CA PHE A 891 11.52 2.77 -39.93
C PHE A 891 10.59 1.78 -39.23
N LEU A 892 11.17 0.85 -38.49
CA LEU A 892 10.48 -0.05 -37.57
C LEU A 892 10.87 0.36 -36.15
N LEU A 893 9.89 0.83 -35.40
CA LEU A 893 10.00 1.12 -33.98
C LEU A 893 9.43 -0.07 -33.20
N ASP A 894 10.27 -0.63 -32.33
CA ASP A 894 9.91 -1.69 -31.40
C ASP A 894 9.85 -1.14 -29.96
N ALA A 895 8.63 -0.90 -29.47
CA ALA A 895 8.34 -0.35 -28.15
C ALA A 895 7.68 -1.39 -27.22
N PHE A 896 8.01 -2.68 -27.37
CA PHE A 896 7.48 -3.82 -26.59
C PHE A 896 5.95 -4.06 -26.69
N THR A 897 5.08 -3.14 -26.27
CA THR A 897 3.62 -3.23 -26.41
C THR A 897 3.12 -2.80 -27.79
N ASN A 898 3.90 -1.94 -28.47
CA ASN A 898 3.60 -1.42 -29.79
C ASN A 898 4.74 -1.72 -30.77
N LEU A 899 4.37 -2.08 -32.00
CA LEU A 899 5.22 -2.15 -33.17
C LEU A 899 4.73 -1.10 -34.16
N VAL A 900 5.52 -0.06 -34.40
CA VAL A 900 5.17 0.99 -35.35
C VAL A 900 6.08 0.90 -36.56
N VAL A 901 5.48 0.70 -37.74
CA VAL A 901 6.21 0.80 -39.00
C VAL A 901 5.85 2.14 -39.62
N TYR A 902 6.83 3.03 -39.64
CA TYR A 902 6.72 4.39 -40.12
C TYR A 902 7.40 4.54 -41.47
N TYR A 903 6.67 5.09 -42.45
CA TYR A 903 7.19 5.49 -43.74
C TYR A 903 7.45 6.99 -43.72
N SER A 904 8.66 7.42 -44.06
CA SER A 904 9.01 8.84 -44.08
C SER A 904 8.13 9.61 -45.07
N SER A 905 7.85 10.89 -44.78
CA SER A 905 7.20 11.80 -45.73
C SER A 905 8.01 12.01 -47.01
N THR A 906 9.32 11.74 -46.97
CA THR A 906 10.24 11.78 -48.11
C THR A 906 10.40 10.41 -48.81
N ALA A 907 9.65 9.38 -48.39
CA ALA A 907 9.74 8.06 -49.00
C ALA A 907 9.25 8.10 -50.45
N ASP A 908 9.95 7.37 -51.32
CA ASP A 908 9.57 7.25 -52.73
C ASP A 908 8.18 6.62 -52.85
N PRO A 909 7.22 7.23 -53.58
CA PRO A 909 5.88 6.70 -53.78
C PRO A 909 5.84 5.31 -54.44
N SER A 910 6.94 4.86 -55.06
CA SER A 910 7.09 3.53 -55.64
C SER A 910 7.28 2.41 -54.60
N ILE A 911 7.57 2.75 -53.33
CA ILE A 911 7.70 1.78 -52.26
C ILE A 911 6.30 1.31 -51.84
N PRO A 912 6.04 -0.01 -51.78
CA PRO A 912 4.71 -0.53 -51.45
C PRO A 912 4.30 -0.20 -50.02
N PHE A 913 3.08 0.32 -49.87
CA PHE A 913 2.40 0.57 -48.60
C PHE A 913 0.95 0.06 -48.66
N PRO A 914 0.49 -0.77 -47.71
CA PRO A 914 1.29 -1.44 -46.68
C PRO A 914 2.27 -2.44 -47.33
N PRO A 915 3.46 -2.68 -46.75
CA PRO A 915 4.45 -3.53 -47.41
C PRO A 915 4.06 -5.02 -47.41
N PRO A 916 4.62 -5.79 -48.36
CA PRO A 916 4.21 -7.14 -48.69
C PRO A 916 4.30 -8.13 -47.51
N HIS A 917 3.47 -9.17 -47.52
CA HIS A 917 3.44 -10.16 -46.44
C HIS A 917 4.70 -11.03 -46.36
N ASP A 918 5.38 -11.23 -47.47
CA ASP A 918 6.57 -12.08 -47.65
C ASP A 918 7.89 -11.32 -47.48
N CYS A 919 7.86 -10.02 -47.16
CA CYS A 919 9.07 -9.23 -47.05
C CYS A 919 9.82 -9.42 -45.71
N LEU A 920 11.12 -9.08 -45.70
CA LEU A 920 11.96 -9.17 -44.49
C LEU A 920 11.38 -8.38 -43.30
N LEU A 921 10.81 -7.21 -43.57
CA LEU A 921 10.16 -6.36 -42.56
C LEU A 921 8.96 -7.06 -41.91
N ARG A 922 8.11 -7.76 -42.69
CA ARG A 922 6.95 -8.50 -42.17
C ARG A 922 7.36 -9.77 -41.45
N THR A 923 8.36 -10.47 -41.96
CA THR A 923 8.96 -11.61 -41.28
C THR A 923 9.52 -11.21 -39.92
N THR A 924 10.20 -10.06 -39.85
CA THR A 924 10.72 -9.48 -38.61
C THR A 924 9.60 -9.13 -37.63
N VAL A 925 8.54 -8.46 -38.09
CA VAL A 925 7.38 -8.13 -37.26
C VAL A 925 6.69 -9.39 -36.73
N ASN A 926 6.49 -10.41 -37.58
CA ASN A 926 5.83 -11.65 -37.18
C ASN A 926 6.65 -12.43 -36.16
N ARG A 927 7.98 -12.51 -36.34
CA ARG A 927 8.89 -13.08 -35.35
C ARG A 927 8.82 -12.33 -34.03
N LEU A 928 8.85 -10.99 -34.07
CA LEU A 928 8.72 -10.17 -32.85
C LEU A 928 7.37 -10.34 -32.14
N LYS A 929 6.29 -10.67 -32.87
CA LYS A 929 4.99 -11.01 -32.29
C LYS A 929 4.98 -12.40 -31.63
N GLN A 930 5.71 -13.36 -32.20
CA GLN A 930 5.81 -14.73 -31.70
C GLN A 930 6.71 -14.86 -30.48
N ASP A 931 7.81 -14.09 -30.45
CA ASP A 931 8.82 -14.16 -29.39
C ASP A 931 8.37 -13.50 -28.07
N ARG A 932 7.22 -12.80 -28.03
CA ARG A 932 6.77 -12.01 -26.86
C ARG A 932 5.74 -12.73 -26.02
N CYS A 933 5.77 -12.42 -24.72
CA CYS A 933 4.73 -12.76 -23.73
C CYS A 933 3.48 -11.87 -23.81
N ILE A 934 3.37 -10.96 -24.78
CA ILE A 934 2.17 -10.18 -25.09
C ILE A 934 2.19 -9.94 -26.60
N THR A 935 1.05 -10.12 -27.28
CA THR A 935 0.91 -9.77 -28.69
C THR A 935 0.96 -8.25 -28.87
N PRO A 936 2.02 -7.67 -29.50
CA PRO A 936 2.13 -6.23 -29.63
C PRO A 936 1.17 -5.69 -30.68
N LYS A 937 0.62 -4.49 -30.43
CA LYS A 937 -0.21 -3.76 -31.39
C LYS A 937 0.65 -3.29 -32.55
N LEU A 938 0.28 -3.69 -33.77
CA LEU A 938 1.00 -3.32 -34.99
C LEU A 938 0.30 -2.16 -35.68
N THR A 939 1.01 -1.05 -35.87
CA THR A 939 0.50 0.15 -36.54
C THR A 939 1.36 0.49 -37.76
N PHE A 940 0.71 0.78 -38.88
CA PHE A 940 1.35 1.28 -40.09
C PHE A 940 1.06 2.76 -40.24
N ILE A 941 2.09 3.59 -40.39
CA ILE A 941 1.96 5.04 -40.52
C ILE A 941 2.67 5.52 -41.77
N HIS A 942 1.97 6.23 -42.64
CA HIS A 942 2.56 6.93 -43.77
C HIS A 942 2.76 8.40 -43.45
N GLY A 943 4.01 8.81 -43.24
CA GLY A 943 4.41 10.19 -42.98
C GLY A 943 3.86 11.14 -44.05
N GLY A 944 3.22 12.22 -43.61
CA GLY A 944 2.60 13.23 -44.46
C GLY A 944 1.19 12.91 -44.99
N LYS A 945 0.65 11.70 -44.73
CA LYS A 945 -0.74 11.31 -45.06
C LYS A 945 -1.54 10.90 -43.84
N ASP A 946 -0.92 10.11 -42.97
CA ASP A 946 -1.51 9.62 -41.73
C ASP A 946 -0.98 10.42 -40.53
N ASP A 947 -1.68 10.33 -39.41
CA ASP A 947 -1.25 10.96 -38.16
C ASP A 947 0.04 10.31 -37.63
N SER A 948 1.12 11.09 -37.53
CA SER A 948 2.43 10.65 -37.05
C SER A 948 2.64 10.85 -35.55
N THR A 949 1.67 11.41 -34.82
CA THR A 949 1.77 11.71 -33.38
C THR A 949 2.21 10.50 -32.56
N LEU A 950 1.65 9.32 -32.84
CA LEU A 950 1.99 8.07 -32.15
C LEU A 950 3.46 7.66 -32.36
N PHE A 951 4.05 7.90 -33.53
CA PHE A 951 5.45 7.57 -33.79
C PHE A 951 6.38 8.62 -33.18
N GLU A 952 6.01 9.89 -33.27
CA GLU A 952 6.79 11.01 -32.76
C GLU A 952 6.86 11.03 -31.23
N SER A 953 5.83 10.55 -30.52
CA SER A 953 5.83 10.44 -29.06
C SER A 953 6.88 9.46 -28.51
N TYR A 954 7.39 8.55 -29.34
CA TYR A 954 8.47 7.62 -28.97
C TYR A 954 9.88 8.16 -29.26
N LEU A 955 10.00 9.37 -29.83
CA LEU A 955 11.30 10.04 -30.05
C LEU A 955 11.76 10.76 -28.77
N ILE A 956 11.91 9.99 -27.69
CA ILE A 956 12.12 10.46 -26.31
C ILE A 956 13.42 11.24 -26.06
N GLU A 957 14.30 11.37 -27.06
CA GLU A 957 15.51 12.21 -26.92
C GLU A 957 15.23 13.69 -27.21
N GLU A 958 14.08 14.02 -27.79
CA GLU A 958 13.68 15.38 -28.15
C GLU A 958 13.20 16.20 -26.94
N GLN A 959 13.26 17.53 -27.03
CA GLN A 959 12.91 18.43 -25.91
C GLN A 959 11.40 18.63 -25.73
N ASP A 960 10.64 18.41 -26.79
CA ASP A 960 9.18 18.56 -26.89
C ASP A 960 8.44 17.21 -26.83
N VAL A 961 9.18 16.12 -26.66
CA VAL A 961 8.64 14.76 -26.55
C VAL A 961 8.80 14.28 -25.12
N ASP A 962 7.80 14.64 -24.32
CA ASP A 962 7.68 14.18 -22.95
C ASP A 962 7.06 12.79 -23.06
N GLY A 963 7.89 11.74 -23.13
CA GLY A 963 7.48 10.33 -23.36
C GLY A 963 6.48 9.75 -22.34
N SER A 964 5.86 10.58 -21.50
CA SER A 964 4.88 10.28 -20.46
C SER A 964 3.62 11.15 -20.51
N GLY A 965 3.52 12.19 -21.36
CA GLY A 965 2.37 13.11 -21.35
C GLY A 965 2.30 14.05 -20.14
N PHE A 966 3.34 14.11 -19.30
CA PHE A 966 3.47 15.05 -18.19
C PHE A 966 4.42 16.19 -18.56
N THR A 967 3.99 17.43 -18.34
CA THR A 967 4.71 18.65 -18.72
C THR A 967 5.96 18.87 -17.88
N THR A 968 7.06 18.19 -18.20
CA THR A 968 8.40 18.55 -17.71
C THR A 968 9.41 18.44 -18.86
N GLY A 969 9.22 19.30 -19.86
CA GLY A 969 10.04 19.40 -21.08
C GLY A 969 11.54 19.62 -20.83
N SER A 970 12.29 18.52 -20.69
CA SER A 970 13.75 18.52 -20.75
C SER A 970 14.22 17.33 -21.58
N GLY A 971 14.61 17.58 -22.84
CA GLY A 971 15.18 16.53 -23.71
C GLY A 971 16.50 15.98 -23.15
N PHE A 972 17.00 14.87 -23.68
CA PHE A 972 18.14 14.12 -23.13
C PHE A 972 19.40 14.98 -22.87
N VAL A 973 19.67 15.96 -23.73
CA VAL A 973 20.79 16.90 -23.57
C VAL A 973 20.60 17.81 -22.35
N ALA A 974 19.38 18.33 -22.14
CA ALA A 974 19.04 19.19 -21.01
C ALA A 974 19.08 18.41 -19.70
N PHE A 975 18.55 17.18 -19.67
CA PHE A 975 18.67 16.28 -18.52
C PHE A 975 20.15 16.08 -18.11
N ARG A 976 21.04 15.81 -19.08
CA ARG A 976 22.47 15.66 -18.81
C ARG A 976 23.12 16.94 -18.27
N GLU A 977 22.65 18.10 -18.67
CA GLU A 977 23.12 19.39 -18.15
C GLU A 977 22.63 19.64 -16.73
N THR A 978 21.38 19.31 -16.42
CA THR A 978 20.85 19.35 -15.05
C THR A 978 21.66 18.46 -14.11
N VAL A 979 21.90 17.19 -14.49
CA VAL A 979 22.73 16.27 -13.70
C VAL A 979 24.15 16.81 -13.50
N ARG A 980 24.74 17.43 -14.54
CA ARG A 980 26.05 18.06 -14.42
C ARG A 980 26.04 19.21 -13.42
N ASN A 981 25.01 20.06 -13.44
CA ASN A 981 24.92 21.22 -12.55
C ASN A 981 24.76 20.78 -11.09
N VAL A 982 23.89 19.80 -10.82
CA VAL A 982 23.73 19.21 -9.48
C VAL A 982 25.04 18.60 -9.00
N ALA A 983 25.74 17.85 -9.85
CA ALA A 983 27.05 17.29 -9.49
C ALA A 983 28.08 18.38 -9.15
N VAL A 984 28.05 19.52 -9.84
CA VAL A 984 28.92 20.67 -9.55
C VAL A 984 28.55 21.35 -8.23
N GLU A 985 27.26 21.49 -7.91
CA GLU A 985 26.78 22.02 -6.63
C GLU A 985 27.25 21.17 -5.45
N ILE A 986 27.09 19.84 -5.54
CA ILE A 986 27.56 18.90 -4.51
C ILE A 986 29.08 19.04 -4.30
N ILE A 987 29.85 19.13 -5.39
CA ILE A 987 31.31 19.32 -5.30
C ILE A 987 31.65 20.66 -4.63
N HIS A 988 30.87 21.73 -4.88
CA HIS A 988 31.08 23.03 -4.23
C HIS A 988 30.74 23.00 -2.74
N GLU A 989 29.65 22.34 -2.34
CA GLU A 989 29.27 22.18 -0.94
C GLU A 989 30.30 21.36 -0.15
N GLU A 990 30.84 20.28 -0.72
CA GLU A 990 31.88 19.45 -0.08
C GLU A 990 33.26 20.12 -0.03
N SER A 991 33.57 21.02 -0.97
CA SER A 991 34.88 21.68 -1.03
C SER A 991 34.99 22.96 -0.17
N GLY A 992 33.88 23.43 0.41
CA GLY A 992 33.86 24.50 1.42
C GLY A 992 34.45 25.85 0.94
N SER A 993 34.33 26.17 -0.35
CA SER A 993 34.85 27.41 -0.95
C SER A 993 33.76 28.40 -1.33
#